data_AF-A0A644WQH5-F1
#
_entry.id   AF-A0A644WQH5-F1
#
_cell.length_a   1.000
_cell.length_b   1.000
_cell.length_c   1.000
_cell.angle_alpha   90.00
_cell.angle_beta   90.00
_cell.angle_gamma   90.00
#
_symmetry.space_group_name_H-M   'P 1'
#
loop_
_entity.id
_entity.type
_entity.pdbx_description
1 polymer ?
#
loop_
_entity_poly.entity_id
_entity_poly.type
_entity_poly.pdbx_seq_one_letter_code
_entity_poly.pdbx_strand_id
1 'polypeptide(L)'
;MKKNLSVLVIAFFALTISAFSQTENDKIETLRKATLEEIQSAPKDAYKEYFKNIHARTPLKKNLKTDGTAKAANDNNSKSPLDVPSDMIYPGEFDEVQAVIMTWPYITRTVSGNQDAEQLFEGKGMAYNGSTLVDVYSVPYLGNDDFANVFRKLAYGIQQYSQVWINIWNASDSTLILQDMTQKGMPLTNYRFFINNGNSFWYRDCGPVAFYYGEEDQIGFMDFEYYGGRPLDDLIAKRIGEQAGFNVYTTTIEYEGGNILVDGLGSLFTSSAVYALNADRYGLYYLTPNNQLGQQTKTPLTKQQVNDSLTHLMNLDRCVVLPELLYDGGTGHIDLYADMVDEATFVSTKHPDVMANLSDPIKVEQNMDSLTRMFSSTPFGQKYYNTRIPLPAKNNGAWYTSQQEYNGSYTRSFSNHTFVNGAIMQPVFYNSTTGDVAGNLAAIEKMKQTYPGYDFVEIDVREFDGFGGAIHCITKQVPAENPVRIYHYPVRWLNTTNNPSNGVWLTALAQNKSGIESTKLYYRTKGQSEWNEKNMNIYDGNIYDAVLPINPTLEADTIEYYISATSNNGKTINKPITAPKGFYTFVYGTQVQGNGDYIGIDCMEDIKTIELGEFFPNPAQNSTKIEIPQGAKSEIPVKVINLKGQVLANSTIHKGQTSFEINTSSMRSGNYWVIFGENTNVSIKKIVVVK
;
A
#
# COMPACT_ATOMS: atom_id res chain seq x y z
N MET A 1 29.60 1.99 -64.28
CA MET A 1 30.26 2.70 -63.16
C MET A 1 29.32 3.48 -62.23
N LYS A 2 28.08 3.86 -62.59
CA LYS A 2 27.19 4.65 -61.69
C LYS A 2 26.40 3.87 -60.61
N LYS A 3 26.30 2.53 -60.69
CA LYS A 3 25.59 1.70 -59.67
C LYS A 3 26.46 1.28 -58.47
N ASN A 4 27.79 1.31 -58.58
CA ASN A 4 28.69 0.93 -57.47
C ASN A 4 29.06 2.10 -56.56
N LEU A 5 28.85 3.34 -56.98
CA LEU A 5 29.16 4.53 -56.18
C LEU A 5 28.09 4.78 -55.11
N SER A 6 26.81 4.50 -55.40
CA SER A 6 25.68 4.68 -54.47
C SER A 6 25.72 3.69 -53.30
N VAL A 7 26.14 2.44 -53.55
CA VAL A 7 26.28 1.41 -52.50
C VAL A 7 27.49 1.69 -51.61
N LEU A 8 28.59 2.21 -52.19
CA LEU A 8 29.77 2.59 -51.42
C LEU A 8 29.50 3.82 -50.53
N VAL A 9 28.74 4.81 -51.00
CA VAL A 9 28.38 6.01 -50.23
C VAL A 9 27.42 5.69 -49.08
N ILE A 10 26.45 4.79 -49.29
CA ILE A 10 25.53 4.35 -48.22
C ILE A 10 26.27 3.51 -47.16
N ALA A 11 27.18 2.63 -47.58
CA ALA A 11 28.01 1.87 -46.65
C ALA A 11 29.00 2.76 -45.87
N PHE A 12 29.61 3.76 -46.51
CA PHE A 12 30.49 4.72 -45.84
C PHE A 12 29.73 5.59 -44.85
N PHE A 13 28.52 6.08 -45.20
CA PHE A 13 27.67 6.83 -44.27
C PHE A 13 27.24 5.97 -43.08
N ALA A 14 26.83 4.72 -43.30
CA ALA A 14 26.48 3.79 -42.21
C ALA A 14 27.67 3.47 -41.29
N LEU A 15 28.87 3.24 -41.86
CA LEU A 15 30.10 3.02 -41.11
C LEU A 15 30.55 4.26 -40.32
N THR A 16 30.38 5.46 -40.90
CA THR A 16 30.70 6.71 -40.19
C THR A 16 29.72 7.01 -39.07
N ILE A 17 28.41 6.74 -39.26
CA ILE A 17 27.40 6.91 -38.21
C ILE A 17 27.63 5.90 -37.08
N SER A 18 27.94 4.64 -37.40
CA SER A 18 28.25 3.63 -36.39
C SER A 18 29.53 3.94 -35.62
N ALA A 19 30.57 4.43 -36.30
CA ALA A 19 31.81 4.84 -35.67
C ALA A 19 31.61 6.08 -34.78
N PHE A 20 30.81 7.06 -35.22
CA PHE A 20 30.48 8.25 -34.42
C PHE A 20 29.68 7.88 -33.16
N SER A 21 28.67 7.01 -33.30
CA SER A 21 27.88 6.51 -32.16
C SER A 21 28.74 5.71 -31.18
N GLN A 22 29.75 4.99 -31.66
CA GLN A 22 30.64 4.23 -30.81
C GLN A 22 31.60 5.15 -30.02
N THR A 23 32.16 6.18 -30.66
CA THR A 23 32.98 7.18 -29.95
C THR A 23 32.20 8.00 -28.91
N GLU A 24 30.92 8.27 -29.15
CA GLU A 24 30.07 8.98 -28.18
C GLU A 24 29.71 8.10 -26.98
N ASN A 25 29.41 6.82 -27.22
CA ASN A 25 29.22 5.83 -26.15
C ASN A 25 30.49 5.64 -25.31
N ASP A 26 31.66 5.55 -25.94
CA ASP A 26 32.95 5.44 -25.23
C ASP A 26 33.21 6.67 -24.34
N LYS A 27 32.84 7.86 -24.81
CA LYS A 27 32.91 9.10 -24.04
C LYS A 27 31.97 9.05 -22.82
N ILE A 28 30.72 8.63 -23.00
CA ILE A 28 29.74 8.52 -21.91
C ILE A 28 30.21 7.51 -20.85
N GLU A 29 30.72 6.35 -21.26
CA GLU A 29 31.24 5.35 -20.32
C GLU A 29 32.47 5.86 -19.55
N THR A 30 33.34 6.62 -20.21
CA THR A 30 34.48 7.28 -19.54
C THR A 30 33.99 8.28 -18.48
N LEU A 31 32.97 9.08 -18.80
CA LEU A 31 32.36 10.02 -17.87
C LEU A 31 31.67 9.31 -16.69
N ARG A 32 30.90 8.25 -16.96
CA ARG A 32 30.22 7.43 -15.95
C ARG A 32 31.24 6.86 -14.95
N LYS A 33 32.35 6.31 -15.43
CA LYS A 33 33.42 5.79 -14.58
C LYS A 33 34.04 6.87 -13.70
N ALA A 34 34.38 8.03 -14.27
CA ALA A 34 34.96 9.14 -13.52
C ALA A 34 34.00 9.67 -12.43
N THR A 35 32.71 9.80 -12.75
CA THR A 35 31.68 10.22 -11.78
C THR A 35 31.50 9.19 -10.66
N LEU A 36 31.57 7.88 -10.96
CA LEU A 36 31.50 6.85 -9.93
C LEU A 36 32.68 6.93 -8.94
N GLU A 37 33.90 7.12 -9.45
CA GLU A 37 35.11 7.32 -8.62
C GLU A 37 34.99 8.58 -7.73
N GLU A 38 34.41 9.65 -8.28
CA GLU A 38 34.11 10.88 -7.53
C GLU A 38 33.09 10.64 -6.41
N ILE A 39 31.97 9.96 -6.70
CA ILE A 39 30.93 9.61 -5.73
C ILE A 39 31.53 8.80 -4.56
N GLN A 40 32.38 7.82 -4.87
CA GLN A 40 32.97 6.95 -3.86
C GLN A 40 34.01 7.64 -2.97
N SER A 41 34.65 8.71 -3.47
CA SER A 41 35.64 9.51 -2.75
C SER A 41 35.07 10.79 -2.14
N ALA A 42 33.82 11.13 -2.43
CA ALA A 42 33.15 12.32 -1.91
C ALA A 42 33.01 12.27 -0.38
N PRO A 43 33.10 13.44 0.30
CA PRO A 43 32.82 13.51 1.73
C PRO A 43 31.35 13.19 2.01
N LYS A 44 31.06 12.83 3.25
CA LYS A 44 29.68 12.64 3.73
C LYS A 44 28.85 13.90 3.41
N ASP A 45 27.60 13.67 2.99
CA ASP A 45 26.60 14.70 2.68
C ASP A 45 26.87 15.55 1.42
N ALA A 46 27.92 15.25 0.63
CA ALA A 46 28.25 16.01 -0.58
C ALA A 46 27.10 16.12 -1.59
N TYR A 47 26.25 15.10 -1.66
CA TYR A 47 25.12 15.01 -2.60
C TYR A 47 23.75 15.28 -1.95
N LYS A 48 23.71 15.67 -0.67
CA LYS A 48 22.44 15.88 0.05
C LYS A 48 21.57 16.93 -0.62
N GLU A 49 22.17 18.06 -0.99
CA GLU A 49 21.48 19.15 -1.69
C GLU A 49 21.09 18.77 -3.13
N TYR A 50 21.91 17.94 -3.79
CA TYR A 50 21.59 17.37 -5.10
C TYR A 50 20.29 16.58 -5.03
N PHE A 51 20.19 15.62 -4.10
CA PHE A 51 18.99 14.77 -4.01
C PHE A 51 17.77 15.56 -3.56
N LYS A 52 17.95 16.50 -2.62
CA LYS A 52 16.84 17.34 -2.15
C LYS A 52 16.20 18.16 -3.27
N ASN A 53 17.00 18.63 -4.23
CA ASN A 53 16.51 19.49 -5.30
C ASN A 53 16.10 18.72 -6.56
N ILE A 54 16.90 17.77 -7.02
CA ILE A 54 16.65 17.04 -8.28
C ILE A 54 15.68 15.88 -8.07
N HIS A 55 15.73 15.25 -6.90
CA HIS A 55 14.83 14.14 -6.53
C HIS A 55 13.78 14.57 -5.51
N ALA A 56 13.42 15.86 -5.47
CA ALA A 56 12.32 16.37 -4.65
C ALA A 56 11.05 15.53 -4.86
N ARG A 57 10.17 15.36 -3.87
CA ARG A 57 8.98 14.52 -4.06
C ARG A 57 8.01 15.09 -5.11
N THR A 58 7.70 16.37 -5.02
CA THR A 58 6.92 17.08 -6.05
C THR A 58 7.87 17.79 -7.03
N PRO A 59 7.73 17.62 -8.35
CA PRO A 59 8.57 18.33 -9.31
C PRO A 59 8.29 19.84 -9.28
N LEU A 60 9.33 20.66 -9.46
CA LEU A 60 9.17 22.09 -9.64
C LEU A 60 8.44 22.36 -10.96
N LYS A 61 7.31 23.08 -10.88
CA LYS A 61 6.56 23.52 -12.06
C LYS A 61 7.39 24.53 -12.85
N LYS A 62 7.92 24.15 -14.01
CA LYS A 62 8.69 25.06 -14.87
C LYS A 62 7.73 25.90 -15.71
N ASN A 63 8.01 27.20 -15.84
CA ASN A 63 7.25 28.11 -16.70
C ASN A 63 7.62 27.88 -18.17
N LEU A 64 7.16 26.77 -18.75
CA LEU A 64 7.38 26.43 -20.15
C LEU A 64 6.29 27.03 -21.02
N LYS A 65 6.62 27.35 -22.28
CA LYS A 65 5.61 27.73 -23.27
C LYS A 65 4.71 26.52 -23.51
N THR A 66 3.45 26.63 -23.13
CA THR A 66 2.42 25.69 -23.54
C THR A 66 2.22 25.88 -25.04
N ASP A 67 2.55 24.86 -25.83
CA ASP A 67 2.23 24.94 -27.25
C ASP A 67 0.74 24.66 -27.40
N GLY A 68 -0.05 25.68 -27.74
CA GLY A 68 -1.48 25.56 -28.01
C GLY A 68 -1.81 24.68 -29.22
N THR A 69 -0.81 24.06 -29.84
CA THR A 69 -0.93 23.06 -30.91
C THR A 69 -1.15 21.64 -30.41
N ALA A 70 -0.85 21.35 -29.14
CA ALA A 70 -1.55 20.27 -28.45
C ALA A 70 -2.98 20.74 -28.25
N LYS A 71 -3.78 20.70 -29.33
CA LYS A 71 -5.24 20.74 -29.21
C LYS A 71 -5.53 19.80 -28.06
N ALA A 72 -6.11 20.31 -26.96
CA ALA A 72 -7.03 19.50 -26.19
C ALA A 72 -7.82 18.77 -27.25
N ALA A 73 -7.68 17.44 -27.33
CA ALA A 73 -8.49 16.68 -28.27
C ALA A 73 -9.90 17.21 -28.01
N ASN A 74 -10.46 17.91 -29.00
CA ASN A 74 -11.83 18.38 -28.97
C ASN A 74 -12.69 17.12 -29.16
N ASP A 75 -12.51 16.14 -28.29
CA ASP A 75 -13.45 15.06 -28.09
C ASP A 75 -14.50 15.65 -27.16
N ASN A 76 -15.45 16.35 -27.79
CA ASN A 76 -16.82 16.43 -27.29
C ASN A 76 -17.50 15.05 -27.26
N ASN A 77 -16.77 13.98 -27.61
CA ASN A 77 -17.12 12.62 -27.22
C ASN A 77 -16.69 12.45 -25.77
N SER A 78 -17.65 12.20 -24.86
CA SER A 78 -17.30 11.59 -23.58
C SER A 78 -16.42 10.38 -23.87
N LYS A 79 -15.11 10.47 -23.58
CA LYS A 79 -14.26 9.29 -23.63
C LYS A 79 -14.91 8.28 -22.70
N SER A 80 -15.27 7.12 -23.23
CA SER A 80 -15.74 6.03 -22.40
C SER A 80 -14.71 5.79 -21.28
N PRO A 81 -15.15 5.51 -20.04
CA PRO A 81 -14.24 5.14 -18.98
C PRO A 81 -13.28 4.04 -19.45
N LEU A 82 -12.04 4.05 -18.95
CA LEU A 82 -11.08 2.98 -19.23
C LEU A 82 -11.74 1.64 -18.87
N ASP A 83 -11.72 0.70 -19.82
CA ASP A 83 -12.24 -0.65 -19.55
C ASP A 83 -11.25 -1.38 -18.65
N VAL A 84 -11.74 -1.82 -17.50
CA VAL A 84 -10.96 -2.49 -16.45
C VAL A 84 -11.74 -3.72 -15.99
N PRO A 85 -11.07 -4.78 -15.51
CA PRO A 85 -11.77 -5.96 -15.02
C PRO A 85 -12.79 -5.58 -13.95
N SER A 86 -14.05 -6.03 -14.13
CA SER A 86 -15.12 -5.68 -13.20
C SER A 86 -15.01 -6.38 -11.84
N ASP A 87 -14.00 -7.22 -11.67
CA ASP A 87 -13.77 -8.08 -10.54
C ASP A 87 -12.40 -7.89 -9.88
N MET A 88 -11.76 -6.73 -10.06
CA MET A 88 -10.49 -6.42 -9.40
C MET A 88 -10.58 -6.50 -7.86
N ILE A 89 -9.50 -6.97 -7.24
CA ILE A 89 -9.29 -6.95 -5.79
C ILE A 89 -7.90 -6.39 -5.53
N TYR A 90 -7.85 -5.22 -4.89
CA TYR A 90 -6.61 -4.60 -4.44
C TYR A 90 -6.28 -5.16 -3.05
N PRO A 91 -5.23 -5.99 -2.92
CA PRO A 91 -4.86 -6.59 -1.64
C PRO A 91 -4.37 -5.52 -0.65
N GLY A 92 -4.51 -5.80 0.64
CA GLY A 92 -3.91 -4.97 1.67
C GLY A 92 -2.39 -5.14 1.67
N GLU A 93 -1.63 -4.14 2.14
CA GLU A 93 -0.16 -4.26 2.18
C GLU A 93 0.33 -5.36 3.14
N PHE A 94 -0.50 -5.73 4.12
CA PHE A 94 -0.28 -6.82 5.06
C PHE A 94 -0.51 -8.23 4.45
N ASP A 95 -0.98 -8.32 3.20
CA ASP A 95 -1.12 -9.60 2.49
C ASP A 95 0.24 -10.11 1.98
N GLU A 96 0.28 -11.38 1.63
CA GLU A 96 1.49 -12.02 1.11
C GLU A 96 1.96 -11.39 -0.22
N VAL A 97 3.27 -11.16 -0.33
CA VAL A 97 3.91 -10.57 -1.51
C VAL A 97 4.93 -11.53 -2.11
N GLN A 98 4.99 -11.58 -3.45
CA GLN A 98 6.09 -12.28 -4.15
C GLN A 98 7.33 -11.40 -4.25
N ALA A 99 7.13 -10.08 -4.30
CA ALA A 99 8.21 -9.13 -4.48
C ALA A 99 7.89 -7.75 -3.93
N VAL A 100 8.94 -6.97 -3.68
CA VAL A 100 8.84 -5.52 -3.43
C VAL A 100 9.73 -4.80 -4.43
N ILE A 101 9.13 -3.85 -5.14
CA ILE A 101 9.78 -2.98 -6.12
C ILE A 101 10.44 -1.83 -5.37
N MET A 102 11.65 -1.47 -5.78
CA MET A 102 12.35 -0.25 -5.43
C MET A 102 13.18 0.22 -6.63
N THR A 103 13.83 1.38 -6.51
CA THR A 103 14.91 1.78 -7.41
C THR A 103 16.19 2.06 -6.63
N TRP A 104 17.28 2.23 -7.37
CA TRP A 104 18.46 2.90 -6.84
C TRP A 104 18.39 4.41 -7.08
N PRO A 105 18.95 5.26 -6.19
CA PRO A 105 19.15 6.68 -6.48
C PRO A 105 20.23 6.87 -7.56
N TYR A 106 20.09 7.93 -8.37
CA TYR A 106 21.00 8.24 -9.48
C TYR A 106 21.50 9.69 -9.43
N ILE A 107 22.78 9.86 -9.79
CA ILE A 107 23.37 11.16 -10.13
C ILE A 107 23.32 11.31 -11.64
N THR A 108 22.81 12.43 -12.12
CA THR A 108 22.71 12.77 -13.54
C THR A 108 23.52 14.02 -13.82
N ARG A 109 24.31 13.98 -14.89
CA ARG A 109 25.16 15.10 -15.31
C ARG A 109 25.15 15.31 -16.82
N THR A 110 25.48 16.53 -17.22
CA THR A 110 25.59 16.90 -18.63
C THR A 110 26.82 16.26 -19.29
N VAL A 111 26.66 15.75 -20.53
CA VAL A 111 27.77 15.20 -21.32
C VAL A 111 28.75 16.30 -21.75
N SER A 112 28.27 17.54 -21.94
CA SER A 112 29.07 18.66 -22.45
C SER A 112 29.81 19.47 -21.37
N GLY A 113 29.72 19.08 -20.09
CA GLY A 113 30.36 19.85 -19.03
C GLY A 113 30.39 19.20 -17.65
N ASN A 114 29.91 17.96 -17.50
CA ASN A 114 29.87 17.24 -16.22
C ASN A 114 29.18 18.05 -15.11
N GLN A 115 28.14 18.82 -15.48
CA GLN A 115 27.35 19.63 -14.55
C GLN A 115 26.13 18.84 -14.09
N ASP A 116 25.75 18.95 -12.81
CA ASP A 116 24.54 18.32 -12.28
C ASP A 116 23.29 18.73 -13.08
N ALA A 117 22.48 17.73 -13.38
CA ALA A 117 21.33 17.84 -14.26
C ALA A 117 20.18 16.96 -13.79
N GLU A 118 18.97 17.33 -14.18
CA GLU A 118 17.78 16.50 -14.08
C GLU A 118 17.60 15.74 -15.40
N GLN A 119 17.47 14.41 -15.35
CA GLN A 119 17.08 13.64 -16.52
C GLN A 119 15.58 13.83 -16.74
N LEU A 120 15.17 14.18 -17.97
CA LEU A 120 13.76 14.35 -18.33
C LEU A 120 13.31 13.31 -19.34
N PHE A 121 14.20 12.86 -20.24
CA PHE A 121 13.95 11.82 -21.23
C PHE A 121 15.20 10.92 -21.34
N GLU A 122 15.11 9.83 -22.11
CA GLU A 122 16.25 8.94 -22.34
C GLU A 122 17.42 9.72 -22.97
N GLY A 123 18.55 9.80 -22.26
CA GLY A 123 19.75 10.55 -22.69
C GLY A 123 19.62 12.08 -22.75
N LYS A 124 18.45 12.66 -22.43
CA LYS A 124 18.20 14.10 -22.50
C LYS A 124 17.71 14.65 -21.16
N GLY A 125 18.25 15.78 -20.77
CA GLY A 125 17.90 16.42 -19.50
C GLY A 125 18.18 17.91 -19.50
N MET A 126 18.07 18.52 -18.34
CA MET A 126 18.36 19.94 -18.13
C MET A 126 19.39 20.09 -17.03
N ALA A 127 20.45 20.86 -17.27
CA ALA A 127 21.33 21.29 -16.20
C ALA A 127 20.52 22.05 -15.12
N TYR A 128 20.94 21.96 -13.86
CA TYR A 128 20.19 22.53 -12.73
C TYR A 128 19.83 24.01 -12.91
N ASN A 129 20.77 24.81 -13.45
CA ASN A 129 20.58 26.24 -13.75
C ASN A 129 20.34 26.51 -15.26
N GLY A 130 20.07 25.46 -16.03
CA GLY A 130 19.87 25.53 -17.48
C GLY A 130 18.42 25.68 -17.87
N SER A 131 18.17 26.24 -19.06
CA SER A 131 16.83 26.39 -19.65
C SER A 131 16.64 25.60 -20.94
N THR A 132 17.63 24.80 -21.34
CA THR A 132 17.63 24.04 -22.60
C THR A 132 17.89 22.56 -22.34
N LEU A 133 17.31 21.72 -23.21
CA LEU A 133 17.60 20.30 -23.21
C LEU A 133 19.01 20.06 -23.74
N VAL A 134 19.76 19.24 -23.01
CA VAL A 134 21.14 18.84 -23.32
C VAL A 134 21.29 17.34 -23.16
N ASP A 135 22.34 16.79 -23.76
CA ASP A 135 22.74 15.39 -23.53
C ASP A 135 23.17 15.20 -22.08
N VAL A 136 22.63 14.17 -21.45
CA VAL A 136 22.93 13.79 -20.07
C VAL A 136 23.27 12.31 -19.99
N TYR A 137 24.03 11.97 -18.96
CA TYR A 137 24.27 10.61 -18.54
C TYR A 137 23.98 10.50 -17.04
N SER A 138 23.69 9.29 -16.58
CA SER A 138 23.36 9.04 -15.18
C SER A 138 24.20 7.89 -14.64
N VAL A 139 24.46 7.87 -13.34
CA VAL A 139 25.26 6.86 -12.64
C VAL A 139 24.53 6.48 -11.35
N PRO A 140 24.42 5.18 -11.00
CA PRO A 140 23.82 4.79 -9.72
C PRO A 140 24.64 5.37 -8.57
N TYR A 141 23.97 5.91 -7.56
CA TYR A 141 24.64 6.48 -6.41
C TYR A 141 25.14 5.39 -5.46
N LEU A 142 26.45 5.20 -5.44
CA LEU A 142 27.14 4.20 -4.62
C LEU A 142 28.12 4.87 -3.65
N GLY A 143 27.66 5.95 -3.01
CA GLY A 143 28.43 6.71 -2.01
C GLY A 143 28.73 5.92 -0.74
N ASN A 144 29.67 6.41 0.06
CA ASN A 144 30.05 5.84 1.36
C ASN A 144 29.40 6.59 2.54
N ASP A 145 28.12 6.93 2.42
CA ASP A 145 27.35 7.71 3.40
C ASP A 145 26.05 7.01 3.84
N ASP A 146 25.33 7.66 4.75
CA ASP A 146 24.09 7.13 5.32
C ASP A 146 22.96 7.11 4.28
N PHE A 147 22.95 8.03 3.31
CA PHE A 147 21.94 8.07 2.26
C PHE A 147 22.01 6.83 1.35
N ALA A 148 23.20 6.47 0.87
CA ALA A 148 23.39 5.23 0.11
C ALA A 148 23.08 3.99 0.95
N ASN A 149 23.37 4.03 2.27
CA ASN A 149 23.08 2.91 3.17
C ASN A 149 21.59 2.65 3.36
N VAL A 150 20.70 3.64 3.20
CA VAL A 150 19.24 3.42 3.20
C VAL A 150 18.85 2.39 2.15
N PHE A 151 19.23 2.63 0.89
CA PHE A 151 18.88 1.76 -0.24
C PHE A 151 19.55 0.38 -0.16
N ARG A 152 20.81 0.32 0.31
CA ARG A 152 21.50 -0.95 0.57
C ARG A 152 20.78 -1.80 1.60
N LYS A 153 20.48 -1.23 2.77
CA LYS A 153 19.79 -1.94 3.85
C LYS A 153 18.37 -2.33 3.46
N LEU A 154 17.69 -1.49 2.70
CA LEU A 154 16.36 -1.78 2.18
C LEU A 154 16.37 -2.99 1.25
N ALA A 155 17.22 -2.96 0.22
CA ALA A 155 17.34 -4.09 -0.71
C ALA A 155 17.76 -5.37 0.02
N TYR A 156 18.72 -5.25 0.96
CA TYR A 156 19.19 -6.37 1.76
C TYR A 156 18.11 -6.95 2.68
N GLY A 157 17.26 -6.10 3.27
CA GLY A 157 16.16 -6.50 4.13
C GLY A 157 15.03 -7.19 3.37
N ILE A 158 14.62 -6.61 2.23
CA ILE A 158 13.55 -7.18 1.38
C ILE A 158 13.92 -8.60 0.94
N GLN A 159 15.14 -8.81 0.44
CA GLN A 159 15.53 -10.10 -0.13
C GLN A 159 15.49 -11.29 0.86
N GLN A 160 15.49 -11.01 2.17
CA GLN A 160 15.42 -12.07 3.19
C GLN A 160 14.02 -12.70 3.27
N TYR A 161 12.99 -12.00 2.78
CA TYR A 161 11.59 -12.39 2.95
C TYR A 161 10.80 -12.45 1.63
N SER A 162 11.26 -11.80 0.57
CA SER A 162 10.68 -11.89 -0.79
C SER A 162 11.71 -11.54 -1.87
N GLN A 163 11.32 -11.48 -3.15
CA GLN A 163 12.21 -10.97 -4.19
C GLN A 163 12.28 -9.43 -4.15
N VAL A 164 13.49 -8.85 -4.23
CA VAL A 164 13.64 -7.41 -4.47
C VAL A 164 13.66 -7.14 -5.97
N TRP A 165 12.69 -6.37 -6.45
CA TRP A 165 12.61 -5.91 -7.84
C TRP A 165 13.23 -4.53 -7.93
N ILE A 166 14.37 -4.39 -8.60
CA ILE A 166 15.12 -3.13 -8.67
C ILE A 166 15.04 -2.57 -10.07
N ASN A 167 14.44 -1.39 -10.19
CA ASN A 167 14.58 -0.61 -11.41
C ASN A 167 15.97 0.05 -11.48
N ILE A 168 16.63 -0.09 -12.63
CA ILE A 168 17.93 0.51 -12.93
C ILE A 168 17.87 1.22 -14.28
N TRP A 169 18.69 2.25 -14.45
CA TRP A 169 18.60 3.11 -15.63
C TRP A 169 19.44 2.59 -16.81
N ASN A 170 20.43 1.74 -16.54
CA ASN A 170 21.22 1.03 -17.56
C ASN A 170 21.48 -0.42 -17.14
N ALA A 171 21.56 -1.33 -18.11
CA ALA A 171 21.82 -2.75 -17.85
C ALA A 171 23.11 -2.98 -17.03
N SER A 172 24.18 -2.22 -17.33
CA SER A 172 25.47 -2.32 -16.64
C SER A 172 25.41 -1.96 -15.16
N ASP A 173 24.41 -1.18 -14.74
CA ASP A 173 24.29 -0.68 -13.36
C ASP A 173 24.00 -1.82 -12.38
N SER A 174 23.37 -2.91 -12.86
CA SER A 174 23.19 -4.14 -12.08
C SER A 174 24.52 -4.68 -11.55
N THR A 175 25.56 -4.71 -12.37
CA THR A 175 26.87 -5.23 -11.97
C THR A 175 27.52 -4.35 -10.91
N LEU A 176 27.40 -3.02 -11.05
CA LEU A 176 27.93 -2.07 -10.08
C LEU A 176 27.25 -2.21 -8.71
N ILE A 177 25.92 -2.30 -8.71
CA ILE A 177 25.13 -2.46 -7.48
C ILE A 177 25.46 -3.80 -6.81
N LEU A 178 25.50 -4.91 -7.57
CA LEU A 178 25.82 -6.23 -7.01
C LEU A 178 27.24 -6.28 -6.42
N GLN A 179 28.21 -5.66 -7.08
CA GLN A 179 29.58 -5.55 -6.57
C GLN A 179 29.64 -4.72 -5.28
N ASP A 180 28.96 -3.56 -5.26
CA ASP A 180 28.89 -2.70 -4.07
C ASP A 180 28.26 -3.44 -2.88
N MET A 181 27.10 -4.09 -3.07
CA MET A 181 26.45 -4.90 -2.04
C MET A 181 27.37 -6.00 -1.50
N THR A 182 28.07 -6.71 -2.40
CA THR A 182 29.03 -7.75 -2.02
C THR A 182 30.19 -7.18 -1.19
N GLN A 183 30.75 -6.03 -1.60
CA GLN A 183 31.82 -5.35 -0.86
C GLN A 183 31.37 -4.88 0.53
N LYS A 184 30.08 -4.55 0.70
CA LYS A 184 29.49 -4.20 1.99
C LYS A 184 29.07 -5.42 2.84
N GLY A 185 29.38 -6.64 2.39
CA GLY A 185 29.05 -7.87 3.11
C GLY A 185 27.56 -8.21 3.09
N MET A 186 26.83 -7.75 2.07
CA MET A 186 25.40 -8.00 1.88
C MET A 186 25.23 -9.03 0.74
N PRO A 187 25.16 -10.35 1.05
CA PRO A 187 25.05 -11.40 0.04
C PRO A 187 23.79 -11.24 -0.82
N LEU A 188 23.83 -11.73 -2.06
CA LEU A 188 22.82 -11.50 -3.08
C LEU A 188 22.04 -12.80 -3.35
N THR A 189 20.80 -12.90 -2.87
CA THR A 189 20.02 -14.14 -2.99
C THR A 189 18.77 -13.98 -3.86
N ASN A 190 18.00 -12.89 -3.72
CA ASN A 190 16.69 -12.75 -4.36
C ASN A 190 16.51 -11.42 -5.12
N TYR A 191 17.37 -11.12 -6.10
CA TYR A 191 17.32 -9.88 -6.88
C TYR A 191 16.75 -10.11 -8.30
N ARG A 192 15.87 -9.21 -8.75
CA ARG A 192 15.44 -9.09 -10.16
C ARG A 192 15.59 -7.64 -10.61
N PHE A 193 16.24 -7.42 -11.75
CA PHE A 193 16.45 -6.07 -12.29
C PHE A 193 15.51 -5.78 -13.45
N PHE A 194 15.04 -4.54 -13.52
CA PHE A 194 14.26 -3.97 -14.63
C PHE A 194 15.00 -2.75 -15.17
N ILE A 195 15.08 -2.60 -16.50
CA ILE A 195 15.92 -1.55 -17.11
C ILE A 195 15.02 -0.45 -17.66
N ASN A 196 14.90 0.64 -16.92
CA ASN A 196 14.12 1.82 -17.31
C ASN A 196 14.77 3.10 -16.76
N ASN A 197 14.97 4.10 -17.61
CA ASN A 197 15.29 5.45 -17.11
C ASN A 197 14.14 6.00 -16.27
N GLY A 198 14.47 6.76 -15.23
CA GLY A 198 13.51 7.44 -14.36
C GLY A 198 13.87 8.92 -14.18
N ASN A 199 13.04 9.64 -13.45
CA ASN A 199 13.32 11.00 -12.97
C ASN A 199 13.71 10.99 -11.48
N SER A 200 13.05 10.15 -10.66
CA SER A 200 13.23 10.15 -9.20
C SER A 200 13.30 8.75 -8.57
N PHE A 201 13.26 8.67 -7.24
CA PHE A 201 13.26 7.41 -6.48
C PHE A 201 11.97 7.12 -5.69
N TRP A 202 10.90 7.88 -5.93
CA TRP A 202 9.62 7.76 -5.21
C TRP A 202 8.71 6.66 -5.80
N TYR A 203 9.17 5.40 -5.74
CA TYR A 203 8.54 4.28 -6.43
C TYR A 203 7.21 3.83 -5.82
N ARG A 204 6.91 4.26 -4.60
CA ARG A 204 5.55 4.18 -4.07
C ARG A 204 4.55 4.90 -4.95
N ASP A 205 4.95 6.09 -5.37
CA ASP A 205 4.08 7.08 -6.00
C ASP A 205 3.92 6.80 -7.50
N CYS A 206 5.02 6.51 -8.21
CA CYS A 206 5.01 6.24 -9.65
C CYS A 206 5.03 4.75 -10.05
N GLY A 207 5.18 3.84 -9.07
CA GLY A 207 5.19 2.40 -9.30
C GLY A 207 3.78 1.83 -9.53
N PRO A 208 3.70 0.61 -10.07
CA PRO A 208 2.42 0.01 -10.44
C PRO A 208 1.56 -0.30 -9.21
N VAL A 209 0.26 -0.01 -9.28
CA VAL A 209 -0.71 -0.42 -8.24
C VAL A 209 -1.28 -1.78 -8.63
N ALA A 210 -0.80 -2.83 -7.99
CA ALA A 210 -1.16 -4.20 -8.32
C ALA A 210 -2.52 -4.63 -7.76
N PHE A 211 -3.23 -5.47 -8.50
CA PHE A 211 -4.50 -6.07 -8.11
C PHE A 211 -4.63 -7.50 -8.64
N TYR A 212 -5.51 -8.29 -8.02
CA TYR A 212 -5.97 -9.58 -8.53
C TYR A 212 -7.23 -9.43 -9.38
N TYR A 213 -7.40 -10.24 -10.41
CA TYR A 213 -8.63 -10.32 -11.20
C TYR A 213 -8.79 -11.68 -11.90
N GLY A 214 -10.00 -11.94 -12.39
CA GLY A 214 -10.33 -13.18 -13.11
C GLY A 214 -10.45 -14.40 -12.19
N GLU A 215 -10.95 -15.49 -12.76
CA GLU A 215 -11.19 -16.75 -12.03
C GLU A 215 -9.89 -17.41 -11.53
N GLU A 216 -8.75 -17.02 -12.12
CA GLU A 216 -7.44 -17.60 -11.84
C GLU A 216 -6.56 -16.75 -10.91
N ASP A 217 -7.13 -15.75 -10.22
CA ASP A 217 -6.40 -14.77 -9.38
C ASP A 217 -5.17 -14.20 -10.14
N GLN A 218 -5.37 -13.79 -11.40
CA GLN A 218 -4.32 -13.18 -12.22
C GLN A 218 -3.89 -11.84 -11.63
N ILE A 219 -2.62 -11.48 -11.79
CA ILE A 219 -2.10 -10.18 -11.36
C ILE A 219 -2.15 -9.19 -12.51
N GLY A 220 -2.73 -8.02 -12.26
CA GLY A 220 -2.75 -6.88 -13.17
C GLY A 220 -2.20 -5.64 -12.46
N PHE A 221 -1.68 -4.70 -13.24
CA PHE A 221 -1.16 -3.42 -12.74
C PHE A 221 -2.04 -2.27 -13.22
N MET A 222 -2.49 -1.44 -12.29
CA MET A 222 -3.06 -0.14 -12.57
C MET A 222 -1.91 0.88 -12.61
N ASP A 223 -1.89 1.66 -13.68
CA ASP A 223 -0.90 2.68 -13.97
C ASP A 223 -1.61 4.04 -13.93
N PHE A 224 -1.46 4.72 -12.80
CA PHE A 224 -2.00 6.07 -12.58
C PHE A 224 -1.04 7.11 -13.13
N GLU A 225 -1.56 8.21 -13.68
CA GLU A 225 -0.70 9.30 -14.18
C GLU A 225 0.07 9.87 -12.98
N TYR A 226 1.39 9.91 -13.08
CA TYR A 226 2.25 10.52 -12.07
C TYR A 226 2.47 12.01 -12.37
N TYR A 227 2.95 12.77 -11.37
CA TYR A 227 3.10 14.23 -11.44
C TYR A 227 3.49 14.75 -12.82
N GLY A 228 2.75 15.76 -13.28
CA GLY A 228 3.17 16.54 -14.44
C GLY A 228 4.66 16.92 -14.40
N GLY A 229 5.29 16.93 -15.57
CA GLY A 229 6.72 17.20 -15.69
C GLY A 229 7.67 16.01 -15.43
N ARG A 230 7.17 14.81 -15.09
CA ARG A 230 8.00 13.59 -14.91
C ARG A 230 7.63 12.45 -15.86
N PRO A 231 7.91 12.59 -17.16
CA PRO A 231 7.49 11.61 -18.15
C PRO A 231 8.24 10.28 -18.09
N LEU A 232 9.37 10.16 -17.38
CA LEU A 232 10.05 8.87 -17.22
C LEU A 232 9.52 8.10 -16.02
N ASP A 233 9.29 8.77 -14.88
CA ASP A 233 8.66 8.15 -13.72
C ASP A 233 7.24 7.66 -14.04
N ASP A 234 6.47 8.46 -14.81
CA ASP A 234 5.12 8.11 -15.29
C ASP A 234 5.08 6.83 -16.14
N LEU A 235 6.21 6.43 -16.76
CA LEU A 235 6.28 5.21 -17.55
C LEU A 235 6.71 3.97 -16.75
N ILE A 236 7.08 4.13 -15.48
CA ILE A 236 7.69 3.04 -14.68
C ILE A 236 6.70 1.89 -14.47
N ALA A 237 5.47 2.18 -14.04
CA ALA A 237 4.45 1.16 -13.83
C ALA A 237 4.20 0.33 -15.10
N LYS A 238 4.02 1.01 -16.24
CA LYS A 238 3.85 0.35 -17.54
C LYS A 238 5.04 -0.51 -17.93
N ARG A 239 6.25 0.04 -17.92
CA ARG A 239 7.43 -0.68 -18.38
C ARG A 239 7.78 -1.87 -17.49
N ILE A 240 7.63 -1.74 -16.16
CA ILE A 240 7.83 -2.87 -15.24
C ILE A 240 6.75 -3.93 -15.48
N GLY A 241 5.49 -3.55 -15.64
CA GLY A 241 4.39 -4.50 -15.92
C GLY A 241 4.63 -5.30 -17.20
N GLU A 242 4.97 -4.63 -18.30
CA GLU A 242 5.29 -5.27 -19.58
C GLU A 242 6.48 -6.24 -19.47
N GLN A 243 7.57 -5.83 -18.80
CA GLN A 243 8.74 -6.68 -18.55
C GLN A 243 8.47 -7.84 -17.58
N ALA A 244 7.52 -7.66 -16.66
CA ALA A 244 7.09 -8.68 -15.71
C ALA A 244 6.09 -9.67 -16.33
N GLY A 245 5.46 -9.33 -17.46
CA GLY A 245 4.45 -10.15 -18.12
C GLY A 245 3.04 -9.94 -17.57
N PHE A 246 2.77 -8.81 -16.92
CA PHE A 246 1.45 -8.47 -16.40
C PHE A 246 0.70 -7.54 -17.35
N ASN A 247 -0.63 -7.66 -17.36
CA ASN A 247 -1.48 -6.68 -18.03
C ASN A 247 -1.44 -5.36 -17.28
N VAL A 248 -1.26 -4.26 -18.02
CA VAL A 248 -1.22 -2.90 -17.48
C VAL A 248 -2.40 -2.10 -17.98
N TYR A 249 -3.08 -1.41 -17.07
CA TYR A 249 -4.21 -0.52 -17.33
C TYR A 249 -3.78 0.91 -17.03
N THR A 250 -3.41 1.66 -18.07
CA THR A 250 -2.94 3.06 -17.95
C THR A 250 -4.10 4.04 -17.97
N THR A 251 -4.11 4.92 -16.98
CA THR A 251 -5.15 5.94 -16.77
C THR A 251 -4.61 7.34 -17.08
N THR A 252 -5.46 8.36 -16.98
CA THR A 252 -5.06 9.78 -17.08
C THR A 252 -5.48 10.57 -15.84
N ILE A 253 -5.82 9.89 -14.74
CA ILE A 253 -6.08 10.56 -13.46
C ILE A 253 -4.75 10.64 -12.72
N GLU A 254 -4.40 11.83 -12.25
CA GLU A 254 -3.19 11.98 -11.44
C GLU A 254 -3.43 11.40 -10.06
N TYR A 255 -2.68 10.38 -9.69
CA TYR A 255 -2.83 9.76 -8.38
C TYR A 255 -1.59 8.98 -7.96
N GLU A 256 -1.11 9.26 -6.76
CA GLU A 256 0.12 8.72 -6.21
C GLU A 256 -0.15 7.61 -5.23
N GLY A 257 0.63 6.53 -5.32
CA GLY A 257 0.49 5.40 -4.43
C GLY A 257 0.69 5.67 -2.94
N GLY A 258 1.40 6.74 -2.55
CA GLY A 258 1.52 7.13 -1.13
C GLY A 258 0.21 7.66 -0.56
N ASN A 259 -0.73 8.06 -1.42
CA ASN A 259 -2.06 8.49 -1.03
C ASN A 259 -3.11 7.36 -1.16
N ILE A 260 -2.68 6.11 -1.35
CA ILE A 260 -3.52 4.91 -1.44
C ILE A 260 -3.35 4.09 -0.18
N LEU A 261 -4.41 3.95 0.61
CA LEU A 261 -4.49 2.98 1.70
C LEU A 261 -5.74 2.13 1.54
N VAL A 262 -5.58 0.81 1.39
CA VAL A 262 -6.68 -0.13 1.12
C VAL A 262 -6.77 -1.21 2.19
N ASP A 263 -7.99 -1.65 2.49
CA ASP A 263 -8.26 -2.70 3.49
C ASP A 263 -8.30 -4.12 2.92
N GLY A 264 -8.06 -4.30 1.62
CA GLY A 264 -8.18 -5.59 0.94
C GLY A 264 -9.63 -6.01 0.64
N LEU A 265 -10.63 -5.21 1.03
CA LEU A 265 -12.06 -5.55 0.99
C LEU A 265 -12.91 -4.47 0.31
N GLY A 266 -12.30 -3.71 -0.61
CA GLY A 266 -13.00 -2.73 -1.45
C GLY A 266 -13.13 -1.34 -0.85
N SER A 267 -12.39 -1.02 0.22
CA SER A 267 -12.30 0.35 0.73
C SER A 267 -10.98 1.01 0.37
N LEU A 268 -11.07 2.26 -0.07
CA LEU A 268 -9.95 3.18 -0.20
C LEU A 268 -10.04 4.28 0.86
N PHE A 269 -8.95 4.51 1.56
CA PHE A 269 -8.72 5.68 2.41
C PHE A 269 -7.63 6.53 1.76
N THR A 270 -7.95 7.78 1.47
CA THR A 270 -7.06 8.71 0.77
C THR A 270 -7.23 10.11 1.35
N SER A 271 -6.34 11.03 0.99
CA SER A 271 -6.44 12.43 1.40
C SER A 271 -6.99 13.34 0.30
N SER A 272 -7.40 14.55 0.67
CA SER A 272 -7.88 15.58 -0.23
C SER A 272 -6.83 16.10 -1.22
N ALA A 273 -5.56 15.71 -1.10
CA ALA A 273 -4.48 16.10 -2.01
C ALA A 273 -4.80 15.69 -3.46
N VAL A 274 -5.45 14.53 -3.64
CA VAL A 274 -5.88 14.04 -4.96
C VAL A 274 -6.76 15.04 -5.72
N TYR A 275 -7.53 15.88 -5.01
CA TYR A 275 -8.36 16.88 -5.65
C TYR A 275 -7.55 18.04 -6.23
N ALA A 276 -6.49 18.49 -5.53
CA ALA A 276 -5.69 19.61 -5.99
C ALA A 276 -4.92 19.27 -7.27
N LEU A 277 -4.39 18.05 -7.33
CA LEU A 277 -3.66 17.52 -8.48
C LEU A 277 -4.56 17.46 -9.71
N ASN A 278 -5.79 17.00 -9.56
CA ASN A 278 -6.72 16.85 -10.68
C ASN A 278 -7.51 18.13 -11.01
N ALA A 279 -7.40 19.20 -10.22
CA ALA A 279 -8.09 20.47 -10.48
C ALA A 279 -7.28 21.44 -11.36
N ASP A 280 -5.98 21.17 -11.57
CA ASP A 280 -5.12 22.02 -12.40
C ASP A 280 -5.06 21.56 -13.87
N ARG A 281 -4.26 22.27 -14.69
CA ARG A 281 -4.02 21.95 -16.12
C ARG A 281 -2.59 21.52 -16.40
N TYR A 282 -1.79 21.31 -15.38
CA TYR A 282 -0.36 21.03 -15.49
C TYR A 282 -0.18 19.54 -15.80
N GLY A 283 0.33 19.20 -16.98
CA GLY A 283 0.56 17.80 -17.40
C GLY A 283 2.04 17.47 -17.65
N LEU A 284 2.27 16.29 -18.21
CA LEU A 284 3.60 15.73 -18.50
C LEU A 284 4.42 16.58 -19.49
N TYR A 285 5.75 16.53 -19.35
CA TYR A 285 6.63 17.07 -20.38
C TYR A 285 6.74 16.11 -21.57
N TYR A 286 7.00 16.64 -22.76
CA TYR A 286 7.23 15.86 -23.96
C TYR A 286 8.31 16.48 -24.85
N LEU A 287 8.84 15.71 -25.79
CA LEU A 287 9.75 16.19 -26.82
C LEU A 287 8.96 16.58 -28.08
N THR A 288 9.12 17.81 -28.54
CA THR A 288 8.58 18.23 -29.84
C THR A 288 9.33 17.52 -30.99
N PRO A 289 8.77 17.48 -32.21
CA PRO A 289 9.47 16.91 -33.37
C PRO A 289 10.86 17.51 -33.66
N ASN A 290 11.15 18.72 -33.13
CA ASN A 290 12.43 19.41 -33.28
C ASN A 290 13.34 19.24 -32.04
N ASN A 291 13.09 18.24 -31.19
CA ASN A 291 13.83 17.96 -29.95
C ASN A 291 13.83 19.13 -28.94
N GLN A 292 12.74 19.90 -28.89
CA GLN A 292 12.56 20.95 -27.88
C GLN A 292 11.63 20.46 -26.77
N LEU A 293 11.77 21.04 -25.58
CA LEU A 293 10.93 20.72 -24.43
C LEU A 293 9.54 21.35 -24.61
N GLY A 294 8.51 20.51 -24.60
CA GLY A 294 7.11 20.90 -24.56
C GLY A 294 6.42 20.43 -23.27
N GLN A 295 5.23 20.98 -23.00
CA GLN A 295 4.40 20.61 -21.86
C GLN A 295 2.96 20.31 -22.30
N GLN A 296 2.42 19.17 -21.87
CA GLN A 296 1.03 18.80 -22.07
C GLN A 296 0.10 19.57 -21.11
N THR A 297 -1.16 19.76 -21.51
CA THR A 297 -2.20 20.27 -20.62
C THR A 297 -3.31 19.23 -20.43
N LYS A 298 -3.72 19.01 -19.18
CA LYS A 298 -4.85 18.14 -18.84
C LYS A 298 -6.15 18.91 -18.62
N THR A 299 -7.26 18.17 -18.64
CA THR A 299 -8.60 18.70 -18.34
C THR A 299 -8.86 18.60 -16.84
N PRO A 300 -9.19 19.70 -16.15
CA PRO A 300 -9.53 19.66 -14.74
C PRO A 300 -10.75 18.79 -14.47
N LEU A 301 -10.67 18.00 -13.39
CA LEU A 301 -11.76 17.19 -12.87
C LEU A 301 -12.41 17.84 -11.67
N THR A 302 -13.72 17.65 -11.53
CA THR A 302 -14.44 17.95 -10.28
C THR A 302 -14.15 16.89 -9.23
N LYS A 303 -14.37 17.20 -7.94
CA LYS A 303 -14.24 16.22 -6.85
C LYS A 303 -15.10 14.96 -7.07
N GLN A 304 -16.31 15.14 -7.61
CA GLN A 304 -17.18 14.01 -7.94
C GLN A 304 -16.58 13.12 -9.02
N GLN A 305 -16.05 13.71 -10.10
CA GLN A 305 -15.39 12.95 -11.16
C GLN A 305 -14.13 12.22 -10.68
N VAL A 306 -13.37 12.82 -9.76
CA VAL A 306 -12.22 12.15 -9.11
C VAL A 306 -12.72 10.93 -8.34
N ASN A 307 -13.73 11.10 -7.46
CA ASN A 307 -14.28 9.99 -6.68
C ASN A 307 -14.85 8.88 -7.57
N ASP A 308 -15.64 9.22 -8.60
CA ASP A 308 -16.21 8.26 -9.54
C ASP A 308 -15.11 7.49 -10.30
N SER A 309 -14.03 8.18 -10.68
CA SER A 309 -12.88 7.57 -11.34
C SER A 309 -12.15 6.61 -10.42
N LEU A 310 -11.84 7.01 -9.18
CA LEU A 310 -11.18 6.13 -8.21
C LEU A 310 -12.04 4.90 -7.89
N THR A 311 -13.35 5.10 -7.69
CA THR A 311 -14.30 4.00 -7.47
C THR A 311 -14.33 3.02 -8.62
N HIS A 312 -14.37 3.49 -9.86
CA HIS A 312 -14.34 2.64 -11.05
C HIS A 312 -12.99 1.94 -11.24
N LEU A 313 -11.90 2.70 -11.23
CA LEU A 313 -10.55 2.21 -11.52
C LEU A 313 -10.03 1.26 -10.45
N MET A 314 -10.46 1.40 -9.20
CA MET A 314 -10.04 0.53 -8.11
C MET A 314 -11.11 -0.49 -7.66
N ASN A 315 -12.24 -0.58 -8.38
CA ASN A 315 -13.37 -1.45 -8.05
C ASN A 315 -13.80 -1.35 -6.57
N LEU A 316 -14.04 -0.12 -6.12
CA LEU A 316 -14.31 0.18 -4.71
C LEU A 316 -15.79 0.14 -4.37
N ASP A 317 -16.11 -0.33 -3.17
CA ASP A 317 -17.42 -0.15 -2.53
C ASP A 317 -17.47 1.15 -1.74
N ARG A 318 -16.31 1.61 -1.27
CA ARG A 318 -16.18 2.82 -0.46
C ARG A 318 -14.89 3.57 -0.76
N CYS A 319 -15.02 4.86 -1.08
CA CYS A 319 -13.91 5.80 -1.19
C CYS A 319 -14.04 6.87 -0.11
N VAL A 320 -13.11 6.88 0.85
CA VAL A 320 -13.07 7.83 1.98
C VAL A 320 -11.95 8.84 1.74
N VAL A 321 -12.33 10.10 1.56
CA VAL A 321 -11.36 11.19 1.34
C VAL A 321 -11.25 12.06 2.59
N LEU A 322 -10.09 12.01 3.24
CA LEU A 322 -9.75 12.70 4.47
C LEU A 322 -9.11 14.07 4.21
N PRO A 323 -9.21 15.03 5.12
CA PRO A 323 -8.38 16.24 5.08
C PRO A 323 -6.88 15.93 5.00
N GLU A 324 -6.19 16.52 4.03
CA GLU A 324 -4.72 16.41 3.88
C GLU A 324 -3.97 17.12 5.02
N LEU A 325 -2.76 16.63 5.31
CA LEU A 325 -1.80 17.32 6.18
C LEU A 325 -1.10 18.44 5.43
N LEU A 326 -0.63 19.47 6.16
CA LEU A 326 0.05 20.63 5.57
C LEU A 326 1.56 20.63 5.80
N TYR A 327 2.04 19.86 6.77
CA TYR A 327 3.41 19.87 7.26
C TYR A 327 3.99 18.45 7.28
N ASP A 328 3.75 17.72 6.19
CA ASP A 328 4.16 16.32 6.00
C ASP A 328 5.32 16.16 5.00
N GLY A 329 5.83 17.26 4.47
CA GLY A 329 6.84 17.26 3.42
C GLY A 329 6.32 17.73 2.07
N GLY A 330 5.04 18.12 1.99
CA GLY A 330 4.47 18.85 0.86
C GLY A 330 3.60 18.00 -0.08
N THR A 331 3.25 16.78 0.31
CA THR A 331 2.42 15.87 -0.51
C THR A 331 0.98 15.77 -0.04
N GLY A 332 0.73 15.96 1.25
CA GLY A 332 -0.59 15.74 1.85
C GLY A 332 -1.00 14.26 1.94
N HIS A 333 -0.06 13.31 1.88
CA HIS A 333 -0.34 11.88 1.73
C HIS A 333 -0.77 11.22 3.04
N ILE A 334 -1.63 10.19 2.93
CA ILE A 334 -2.08 9.40 4.08
C ILE A 334 -0.96 8.54 4.69
N ASP A 335 -0.04 8.02 3.86
CA ASP A 335 1.04 7.12 4.30
C ASP A 335 2.05 7.79 5.25
N LEU A 336 2.02 9.11 5.36
CA LEU A 336 2.91 9.88 6.23
C LEU A 336 2.42 9.90 7.69
N TYR A 337 1.18 9.51 7.97
CA TYR A 337 0.67 9.47 9.34
C TYR A 337 -0.16 8.23 9.69
N ALA A 338 -0.57 7.43 8.71
CA ALA A 338 -1.36 6.22 8.93
C ALA A 338 -0.98 5.09 7.98
N ASP A 339 -1.24 3.87 8.42
CA ASP A 339 -1.15 2.62 7.65
C ASP A 339 -2.14 1.59 8.24
N MET A 340 -2.25 0.38 7.69
CA MET A 340 -3.13 -0.70 8.18
C MET A 340 -2.33 -1.90 8.68
N VAL A 341 -2.70 -2.40 9.86
CA VAL A 341 -2.14 -3.61 10.48
C VAL A 341 -2.80 -4.86 9.93
N ASP A 342 -4.12 -4.76 9.73
CA ASP A 342 -5.00 -5.77 9.17
C ASP A 342 -6.23 -5.06 8.58
N GLU A 343 -7.20 -5.82 8.08
CA GLU A 343 -8.37 -5.34 7.36
C GLU A 343 -9.33 -4.47 8.20
N ALA A 344 -9.12 -4.42 9.53
CA ALA A 344 -9.96 -3.68 10.47
C ALA A 344 -9.18 -2.77 11.42
N THR A 345 -7.84 -2.73 11.35
CA THR A 345 -7.01 -2.02 12.33
C THR A 345 -6.04 -1.10 11.62
N PHE A 346 -6.23 0.20 11.81
CA PHE A 346 -5.23 1.20 11.44
C PHE A 346 -4.09 1.22 12.45
N VAL A 347 -2.93 1.66 12.00
CA VAL A 347 -1.89 2.24 12.82
C VAL A 347 -1.71 3.70 12.45
N SER A 348 -1.48 4.58 13.43
CA SER A 348 -1.26 5.99 13.14
C SER A 348 -0.34 6.68 14.13
N THR A 349 0.27 7.77 13.67
CA THR A 349 1.18 8.61 14.44
C THR A 349 0.44 9.34 15.58
N LYS A 350 1.02 9.33 16.78
CA LYS A 350 0.57 10.09 17.95
C LYS A 350 1.56 11.19 18.26
N HIS A 351 1.09 12.41 18.06
CA HIS A 351 1.83 13.59 18.44
C HIS A 351 1.87 13.75 19.97
N PRO A 352 2.98 14.26 20.54
CA PRO A 352 3.06 14.56 21.97
C PRO A 352 2.15 15.72 22.35
N ASP A 353 1.72 15.79 23.61
CA ASP A 353 0.78 16.82 24.09
C ASP A 353 1.25 18.26 23.84
N VAL A 354 2.57 18.50 23.88
CA VAL A 354 3.16 19.82 23.58
C VAL A 354 2.88 20.29 22.14
N MET A 355 2.59 19.37 21.22
CA MET A 355 2.25 19.65 19.82
C MET A 355 0.72 19.67 19.58
N ALA A 356 -0.12 19.37 20.57
CA ALA A 356 -1.56 19.14 20.37
C ALA A 356 -2.31 20.34 19.75
N ASN A 357 -1.78 21.56 19.88
CA ASN A 357 -2.38 22.78 19.33
C ASN A 357 -1.86 23.14 17.91
N LEU A 358 -0.97 22.33 17.33
CA LEU A 358 -0.52 22.54 15.96
C LEU A 358 -1.53 21.95 14.97
N SER A 359 -1.50 22.43 13.73
CA SER A 359 -2.51 22.12 12.72
C SER A 359 -2.61 20.63 12.36
N ASP A 360 -1.51 19.97 12.02
CA ASP A 360 -1.54 18.54 11.64
C ASP A 360 -1.85 17.60 12.81
N PRO A 361 -1.34 17.79 14.04
CA PRO A 361 -1.79 17.02 15.19
C PRO A 361 -3.31 17.01 15.36
N ILE A 362 -3.96 18.17 15.23
CA ILE A 362 -5.43 18.28 15.27
C ILE A 362 -6.08 17.47 14.15
N LYS A 363 -5.58 17.61 12.92
CA LYS A 363 -6.12 16.89 11.75
C LYS A 363 -5.94 15.38 11.86
N VAL A 364 -4.79 14.90 12.33
CA VAL A 364 -4.56 13.47 12.52
C VAL A 364 -5.58 12.89 13.51
N GLU A 365 -5.82 13.55 14.65
CA GLU A 365 -6.85 13.09 15.59
C GLU A 365 -8.25 13.11 14.96
N GLN A 366 -8.62 14.17 14.24
CA GLN A 366 -9.92 14.26 13.55
C GLN A 366 -10.09 13.18 12.47
N ASN A 367 -9.05 12.93 11.67
CA ASN A 367 -9.05 11.93 10.63
C ASN A 367 -9.23 10.54 11.24
N MET A 368 -8.45 10.20 12.27
CA MET A 368 -8.54 8.88 12.92
C MET A 368 -9.85 8.68 13.69
N ASP A 369 -10.39 9.73 14.31
CA ASP A 369 -11.73 9.72 14.91
C ASP A 369 -12.82 9.44 13.87
N SER A 370 -12.71 10.02 12.67
CA SER A 370 -13.67 9.77 11.60
C SER A 370 -13.62 8.32 11.10
N LEU A 371 -12.42 7.75 10.99
CA LEU A 371 -12.22 6.37 10.56
C LEU A 371 -12.75 5.36 11.57
N THR A 372 -12.46 5.56 12.87
CA THR A 372 -12.83 4.62 13.94
C THR A 372 -14.31 4.66 14.33
N ARG A 373 -15.08 5.65 13.86
CA ARG A 373 -16.54 5.70 13.98
C ARG A 373 -17.27 4.89 12.91
N MET A 374 -16.58 4.46 11.85
CA MET A 374 -17.18 3.68 10.77
C MET A 374 -17.24 2.20 11.10
N PHE A 375 -18.28 1.53 10.57
CA PHE A 375 -18.28 0.07 10.46
C PHE A 375 -17.16 -0.38 9.53
N SER A 376 -16.44 -1.44 9.93
CA SER A 376 -15.43 -2.04 9.06
C SER A 376 -16.08 -2.79 7.90
N SER A 377 -15.40 -2.78 6.75
CA SER A 377 -15.80 -3.58 5.58
C SER A 377 -15.46 -5.06 5.75
N THR A 378 -14.93 -5.46 6.91
CA THR A 378 -14.74 -6.88 7.22
C THR A 378 -16.11 -7.56 7.40
N PRO A 379 -16.29 -8.78 6.83
CA PRO A 379 -17.55 -9.52 6.94
C PRO A 379 -18.11 -9.62 8.36
N PHE A 380 -17.22 -9.82 9.34
CA PHE A 380 -17.58 -10.10 10.72
C PHE A 380 -17.33 -8.92 11.67
N GLY A 381 -16.76 -7.82 11.18
CA GLY A 381 -16.31 -6.76 12.06
C GLY A 381 -17.36 -5.76 12.45
N GLN A 382 -17.11 -5.09 13.56
CA GLN A 382 -17.99 -4.06 14.08
C GLN A 382 -17.52 -2.66 13.70
N LYS A 383 -16.24 -2.35 13.86
CA LYS A 383 -15.69 -1.04 13.50
C LYS A 383 -14.24 -1.14 13.07
N TYR A 384 -13.68 -0.04 12.59
CA TYR A 384 -12.22 0.09 12.53
C TYR A 384 -11.63 0.40 13.92
N TYR A 385 -10.48 -0.17 14.19
CA TYR A 385 -9.62 0.16 15.33
C TYR A 385 -8.44 1.00 14.89
N ASN A 386 -7.76 1.62 15.86
CA ASN A 386 -6.55 2.38 15.61
C ASN A 386 -5.56 2.17 16.74
N THR A 387 -4.35 1.73 16.41
CA THR A 387 -3.21 1.69 17.33
C THR A 387 -2.30 2.88 17.08
N ARG A 388 -1.74 3.43 18.16
CA ARG A 388 -0.99 4.70 18.12
C ARG A 388 0.50 4.47 18.34
N ILE A 389 1.34 4.94 17.42
CA ILE A 389 2.80 4.95 17.56
C ILE A 389 3.25 6.39 17.85
N PRO A 390 4.19 6.64 18.78
CA PRO A 390 4.71 7.98 19.01
C PRO A 390 5.26 8.64 17.74
N LEU A 391 5.17 9.97 17.62
CA LEU A 391 5.88 10.74 16.61
C LEU A 391 7.41 10.68 16.85
N PRO A 392 8.27 10.60 15.83
CA PRO A 392 9.71 10.79 16.01
C PRO A 392 10.06 12.21 16.45
N ALA A 393 10.85 12.37 17.50
CA ALA A 393 11.38 13.66 17.94
C ALA A 393 12.49 14.16 17.01
N LYS A 394 12.99 15.39 17.22
CA LYS A 394 14.19 15.90 16.55
C LYS A 394 15.44 15.10 16.96
N ASN A 395 16.54 15.27 16.25
CA ASN A 395 17.81 14.60 16.55
C ASN A 395 18.37 14.86 17.96
N ASN A 396 17.95 15.94 18.62
CA ASN A 396 18.31 16.28 19.99
C ASN A 396 17.25 15.88 21.03
N GLY A 397 16.22 15.12 20.63
CA GLY A 397 15.12 14.69 21.49
C GLY A 397 14.07 15.78 21.78
N ALA A 398 14.23 16.99 21.26
CA ALA A 398 13.26 18.06 21.46
C ALA A 398 12.05 17.95 20.51
N TRP A 399 10.91 18.46 20.97
CA TRP A 399 9.68 18.56 20.18
C TRP A 399 9.57 19.90 19.45
N TYR A 400 8.67 19.96 18.47
CA TYR A 400 8.28 21.22 17.84
C TYR A 400 7.28 21.94 18.73
N THR A 401 7.49 23.23 18.97
CA THR A 401 6.75 24.02 19.97
C THR A 401 5.92 25.15 19.37
N SER A 402 6.08 25.41 18.07
CA SER A 402 5.30 26.41 17.34
C SER A 402 5.08 26.00 15.89
N GLN A 403 4.06 26.57 15.25
CA GLN A 403 3.76 26.29 13.83
C GLN A 403 4.87 26.78 12.89
N GLN A 404 5.63 27.81 13.29
CA GLN A 404 6.78 28.29 12.52
C GLN A 404 7.94 27.29 12.54
N GLU A 405 8.11 26.60 13.67
CA GLU A 405 9.15 25.58 13.85
C GLU A 405 8.77 24.25 13.19
N TYR A 406 7.50 23.84 13.32
CA TYR A 406 6.90 22.71 12.62
C TYR A 406 6.55 23.11 11.19
N ASN A 407 7.59 23.36 10.38
CA ASN A 407 7.46 23.84 9.01
C ASN A 407 7.20 22.71 8.00
N GLY A 408 6.89 23.09 6.76
CA GLY A 408 6.43 22.16 5.71
C GLY A 408 7.46 21.13 5.25
N SER A 409 8.71 21.23 5.70
CA SER A 409 9.78 20.27 5.39
C SER A 409 9.89 19.15 6.44
N TYR A 410 8.93 19.00 7.34
CA TYR A 410 8.90 17.88 8.27
C TYR A 410 8.43 16.59 7.57
N THR A 411 9.12 15.47 7.80
CA THR A 411 8.91 14.24 7.01
C THR A 411 8.99 12.96 7.83
N ARG A 412 9.15 13.06 9.16
CA ARG A 412 9.44 11.90 9.99
C ARG A 412 8.16 11.17 10.40
N SER A 413 8.09 9.88 10.15
CA SER A 413 7.02 9.02 10.61
C SER A 413 7.47 7.58 10.77
N PHE A 414 7.10 6.93 11.87
CA PHE A 414 7.31 5.49 12.05
C PHE A 414 6.29 4.64 11.30
N SER A 415 5.11 5.21 10.98
CA SER A 415 4.09 4.51 10.20
C SER A 415 4.47 4.36 8.73
N ASN A 416 5.46 5.11 8.23
CA ASN A 416 5.92 5.05 6.84
C ASN A 416 6.87 3.86 6.60
N HIS A 417 6.45 2.68 7.03
CA HIS A 417 7.13 1.39 6.96
C HIS A 417 6.61 0.55 5.79
N THR A 418 7.18 -0.61 5.55
CA THR A 418 6.72 -1.50 4.47
C THR A 418 6.75 -2.96 4.90
N PHE A 419 5.65 -3.65 4.64
CA PHE A 419 5.54 -5.09 4.84
C PHE A 419 6.32 -5.87 3.79
N VAL A 420 7.00 -6.92 4.25
CA VAL A 420 7.64 -7.93 3.41
C VAL A 420 7.40 -9.28 4.07
N ASN A 421 6.24 -9.87 3.82
CA ASN A 421 5.81 -11.15 4.39
C ASN A 421 5.97 -11.17 5.93
N GLY A 422 6.92 -11.95 6.46
CA GLY A 422 7.17 -12.05 7.91
C GLY A 422 7.93 -10.87 8.54
N ALA A 423 8.23 -9.81 7.79
CA ALA A 423 9.04 -8.68 8.24
C ALA A 423 8.46 -7.30 7.90
N ILE A 424 8.93 -6.30 8.64
CA ILE A 424 8.66 -4.88 8.43
C ILE A 424 9.99 -4.17 8.19
N MET A 425 10.10 -3.50 7.04
CA MET A 425 11.18 -2.55 6.77
C MET A 425 10.84 -1.24 7.50
N GLN A 426 11.49 -1.03 8.63
CA GLN A 426 11.10 -0.01 9.60
C GLN A 426 11.99 1.23 9.46
N PRO A 427 11.45 2.42 9.11
CA PRO A 427 12.19 3.66 9.28
C PRO A 427 12.50 3.87 10.76
N VAL A 428 13.76 4.18 11.06
CA VAL A 428 14.20 4.66 12.37
C VAL A 428 14.89 6.01 12.23
N PHE A 429 14.89 6.80 13.30
CA PHE A 429 15.44 8.15 13.34
C PHE A 429 16.60 8.27 14.34
N TYR A 430 17.42 7.23 14.40
CA TYR A 430 18.61 7.15 15.24
C TYR A 430 19.62 6.16 14.67
N ASN A 431 20.86 6.27 15.14
CA ASN A 431 21.87 5.24 15.02
C ASN A 431 22.53 4.98 16.38
N SER A 432 23.59 4.17 16.40
CA SER A 432 24.33 3.81 17.62
C SER A 432 24.94 4.99 18.38
N THR A 433 24.93 6.21 17.83
CA THR A 433 25.66 7.37 18.37
C THR A 433 24.79 8.62 18.50
N THR A 434 23.76 8.80 17.68
CA THR A 434 23.00 10.06 17.57
C THR A 434 21.54 9.82 17.16
N GLY A 435 20.69 10.84 17.34
CA GLY A 435 19.28 10.82 16.93
C GLY A 435 18.32 10.65 18.10
N ASP A 436 17.06 10.35 17.80
CA ASP A 436 16.00 10.18 18.79
C ASP A 436 16.02 8.76 19.39
N VAL A 437 17.08 8.42 20.12
CA VAL A 437 17.27 7.05 20.64
C VAL A 437 16.08 6.61 21.52
N ALA A 438 15.65 7.47 22.44
CA ALA A 438 14.57 7.13 23.37
C ALA A 438 13.21 6.99 22.67
N GLY A 439 12.86 7.90 21.77
CA GLY A 439 11.61 7.82 21.00
C GLY A 439 11.57 6.62 20.07
N ASN A 440 12.70 6.27 19.44
CA ASN A 440 12.80 5.07 18.60
C ASN A 440 12.63 3.78 19.41
N LEU A 441 13.27 3.65 20.58
CA LEU A 441 13.09 2.46 21.42
C LEU A 441 11.61 2.29 21.86
N ALA A 442 10.97 3.38 22.27
CA ALA A 442 9.55 3.37 22.63
C ALA A 442 8.64 3.03 21.43
N ALA A 443 8.96 3.57 20.25
CA ALA A 443 8.22 3.27 19.03
C ALA A 443 8.37 1.80 18.62
N ILE A 444 9.59 1.25 18.61
CA ILE A 444 9.85 -0.16 18.28
C ILE A 444 9.14 -1.11 19.25
N GLU A 445 9.12 -0.78 20.55
CA GLU A 445 8.35 -1.57 21.53
C GLU A 445 6.86 -1.57 21.18
N LYS A 446 6.29 -0.39 20.89
CA LYS A 446 4.89 -0.27 20.49
C LYS A 446 4.60 -0.98 19.17
N MET A 447 5.51 -0.88 18.20
CA MET A 447 5.41 -1.58 16.92
C MET A 447 5.41 -3.10 17.11
N LYS A 448 6.26 -3.66 17.97
CA LYS A 448 6.26 -5.10 18.27
C LYS A 448 4.96 -5.60 18.91
N GLN A 449 4.27 -4.74 19.67
CA GLN A 449 2.94 -5.05 20.21
C GLN A 449 1.86 -4.99 19.13
N THR A 450 1.96 -4.02 18.22
CA THR A 450 1.04 -3.86 17.08
C THR A 450 1.19 -4.97 16.05
N TYR A 451 2.42 -5.40 15.77
CA TYR A 451 2.80 -6.36 14.74
C TYR A 451 3.43 -7.62 15.35
N PRO A 452 2.64 -8.44 16.07
CA PRO A 452 3.18 -9.60 16.76
C PRO A 452 3.84 -10.55 15.76
N GLY A 453 5.04 -11.00 16.11
CA GLY A 453 5.81 -11.97 15.34
C GLY A 453 6.58 -11.42 14.14
N TYR A 454 6.37 -10.18 13.73
CA TYR A 454 7.16 -9.60 12.63
C TYR A 454 8.62 -9.41 13.05
N ASP A 455 9.54 -9.61 12.10
CA ASP A 455 10.91 -9.15 12.22
C ASP A 455 11.02 -7.69 11.78
N PHE A 456 11.70 -6.86 12.56
CA PHE A 456 11.89 -5.45 12.25
C PHE A 456 13.28 -5.24 11.67
N VAL A 457 13.35 -4.86 10.39
CA VAL A 457 14.59 -4.42 9.74
C VAL A 457 14.66 -2.91 9.87
N GLU A 458 15.40 -2.45 10.88
CA GLU A 458 15.56 -1.03 11.19
C GLU A 458 16.50 -0.33 10.21
N ILE A 459 16.01 0.71 9.54
CA ILE A 459 16.74 1.49 8.54
C ILE A 459 16.72 2.96 8.97
N ASP A 460 17.90 3.50 9.30
CA ASP A 460 18.03 4.91 9.68
C ASP A 460 17.82 5.80 8.46
N VAL A 461 16.72 6.57 8.47
CA VAL A 461 16.27 7.40 7.35
C VAL A 461 16.41 8.89 7.63
N ARG A 462 17.20 9.31 8.62
CA ARG A 462 17.41 10.74 8.91
C ARG A 462 17.98 11.54 7.73
N GLU A 463 18.64 10.88 6.78
CA GLU A 463 19.08 11.54 5.56
C GLU A 463 17.92 12.00 4.66
N PHE A 464 16.70 11.50 4.88
CA PHE A 464 15.48 11.91 4.17
C PHE A 464 14.74 13.07 4.88
N ASP A 465 15.30 13.62 5.96
CA ASP A 465 14.75 14.82 6.59
C ASP A 465 14.63 15.96 5.56
N GLY A 466 13.41 16.43 5.32
CA GLY A 466 13.13 17.49 4.35
C GLY A 466 12.92 17.04 2.91
N PHE A 467 12.86 15.74 2.64
CA PHE A 467 12.64 15.17 1.30
C PHE A 467 11.18 14.88 0.96
N GLY A 468 10.39 14.53 1.97
CA GLY A 468 8.95 14.30 1.83
C GLY A 468 8.47 12.89 2.17
N GLY A 469 9.30 12.00 2.74
CA GLY A 469 8.89 10.62 3.02
C GLY A 469 10.00 9.77 3.64
N ALA A 470 9.74 8.47 3.80
CA ALA A 470 10.67 7.47 4.33
C ALA A 470 10.64 6.16 3.52
N ILE A 471 10.62 4.99 4.18
CA ILE A 471 10.76 3.67 3.54
C ILE A 471 9.56 3.33 2.66
N HIS A 472 8.35 3.60 3.13
CA HIS A 472 7.13 3.31 2.35
C HIS A 472 7.14 4.04 1.01
N CYS A 473 7.59 5.29 0.99
CA CYS A 473 7.59 6.16 -0.19
C CYS A 473 8.55 5.73 -1.31
N ILE A 474 9.51 4.83 -1.01
CA ILE A 474 10.52 4.36 -1.99
C ILE A 474 10.34 2.88 -2.35
N THR A 475 9.21 2.28 -1.97
CA THR A 475 8.89 0.86 -2.23
C THR A 475 7.49 0.70 -2.82
N LYS A 476 7.24 -0.42 -3.51
CA LYS A 476 5.91 -0.82 -3.99
C LYS A 476 5.75 -2.34 -3.99
N GLN A 477 4.70 -2.87 -3.38
CA GLN A 477 4.50 -4.32 -3.28
C GLN A 477 3.97 -4.93 -4.57
N VAL A 478 4.39 -6.17 -4.86
CA VAL A 478 3.79 -7.05 -5.86
C VAL A 478 3.19 -8.25 -5.14
N PRO A 479 1.86 -8.44 -5.22
CA PRO A 479 1.17 -9.43 -4.41
C PRO A 479 1.50 -10.85 -4.89
N ALA A 480 1.39 -11.84 -4.00
CA ALA A 480 1.83 -13.20 -4.27
C ALA A 480 1.02 -13.91 -5.36
N GLU A 481 1.67 -14.77 -6.15
CA GLU A 481 0.92 -15.69 -7.00
C GLU A 481 0.19 -16.74 -6.14
N ASN A 482 -0.96 -17.20 -6.64
CA ASN A 482 -1.80 -18.20 -5.96
C ASN A 482 -2.12 -17.79 -4.50
N PRO A 483 -2.78 -16.65 -4.26
CA PRO A 483 -3.00 -16.16 -2.90
C PRO A 483 -3.93 -17.06 -2.11
N VAL A 484 -3.61 -17.29 -0.84
CA VAL A 484 -4.58 -17.76 0.16
C VAL A 484 -4.88 -16.57 1.07
N ARG A 485 -6.10 -16.05 0.96
CA ARG A 485 -6.55 -14.90 1.75
C ARG A 485 -7.39 -15.40 2.92
N ILE A 486 -7.09 -14.92 4.12
CA ILE A 486 -7.82 -15.27 5.34
C ILE A 486 -8.25 -13.97 6.03
N TYR A 487 -9.54 -13.69 5.98
CA TYR A 487 -10.14 -12.56 6.66
C TYR A 487 -10.76 -13.02 7.98
N HIS A 488 -10.27 -12.45 9.08
CA HIS A 488 -10.73 -12.78 10.42
C HIS A 488 -10.82 -11.50 11.24
N TYR A 489 -11.97 -11.29 11.89
CA TYR A 489 -12.13 -10.20 12.84
C TYR A 489 -11.82 -10.71 14.26
N PRO A 490 -10.70 -10.31 14.86
CA PRO A 490 -10.19 -10.94 16.07
C PRO A 490 -11.02 -10.60 17.31
N VAL A 491 -11.29 -11.64 18.10
CA VAL A 491 -11.88 -11.50 19.44
C VAL A 491 -10.83 -11.00 20.40
N ARG A 492 -11.14 -9.92 21.12
CA ARG A 492 -10.19 -9.29 22.04
C ARG A 492 -10.45 -9.65 23.49
N TRP A 493 -11.71 -9.57 23.94
CA TRP A 493 -12.06 -9.95 25.31
C TRP A 493 -13.53 -10.35 25.52
N LEU A 494 -13.81 -11.07 26.61
CA LEU A 494 -15.14 -11.52 27.02
C LEU A 494 -15.30 -11.53 28.56
N ASN A 495 -16.31 -10.84 29.09
CA ASN A 495 -16.73 -11.02 30.48
C ASN A 495 -17.74 -12.19 30.59
N THR A 496 -17.36 -13.24 31.30
CA THR A 496 -18.14 -14.49 31.36
C THR A 496 -19.26 -14.49 32.41
N THR A 497 -19.34 -13.46 33.27
CA THR A 497 -20.45 -13.29 34.23
C THR A 497 -21.78 -13.12 33.51
N ASN A 498 -21.76 -12.39 32.39
CA ASN A 498 -22.95 -12.09 31.59
C ASN A 498 -23.19 -13.11 30.46
N ASN A 499 -22.20 -13.97 30.18
CA ASN A 499 -22.25 -14.99 29.13
C ASN A 499 -21.48 -16.25 29.58
N PRO A 500 -22.13 -17.13 30.38
CA PRO A 500 -21.47 -18.30 30.99
C PRO A 500 -21.32 -19.46 30.00
N SER A 501 -20.69 -19.20 28.84
CA SER A 501 -20.40 -20.22 27.82
C SER A 501 -19.04 -20.88 28.05
N ASN A 502 -18.96 -22.20 27.81
CA ASN A 502 -17.71 -22.96 27.82
C ASN A 502 -16.88 -22.80 26.53
N GLY A 503 -17.31 -21.93 25.61
CA GLY A 503 -16.62 -21.69 24.36
C GLY A 503 -17.02 -20.41 23.67
N VAL A 504 -16.16 -19.95 22.78
CA VAL A 504 -16.32 -18.75 21.96
C VAL A 504 -16.17 -19.12 20.51
N TRP A 505 -17.14 -18.77 19.68
CA TRP A 505 -17.05 -18.99 18.24
C TRP A 505 -15.97 -18.11 17.61
N LEU A 506 -15.22 -18.63 16.65
CA LEU A 506 -14.31 -17.87 15.81
C LEU A 506 -14.72 -18.13 14.37
N THR A 507 -14.84 -17.06 13.59
CA THR A 507 -15.25 -17.13 12.19
C THR A 507 -14.14 -16.57 11.30
N ALA A 508 -13.89 -17.22 10.17
CA ALA A 508 -12.96 -16.75 9.16
C ALA A 508 -13.56 -16.92 7.76
N LEU A 509 -13.24 -15.99 6.86
CA LEU A 509 -13.46 -16.14 5.44
C LEU A 509 -12.10 -16.52 4.82
N ALA A 510 -12.00 -17.70 4.23
CA ALA A 510 -10.77 -18.18 3.60
C ALA A 510 -10.99 -18.41 2.10
N GLN A 511 -10.10 -17.90 1.27
CA GLN A 511 -10.28 -17.90 -0.18
C GLN A 511 -9.00 -18.26 -0.92
N ASN A 512 -9.18 -19.05 -1.98
CA ASN A 512 -8.21 -19.33 -3.02
C ASN A 512 -9.00 -19.76 -4.26
N LYS A 513 -8.53 -19.43 -5.48
CA LYS A 513 -9.18 -19.86 -6.72
C LYS A 513 -9.48 -21.36 -6.82
N SER A 514 -8.59 -22.21 -6.29
CA SER A 514 -8.77 -23.66 -6.34
C SER A 514 -9.79 -24.16 -5.30
N GLY A 515 -10.25 -23.28 -4.41
CA GLY A 515 -10.96 -23.62 -3.18
C GLY A 515 -10.00 -23.88 -2.02
N ILE A 516 -10.57 -23.98 -0.82
CA ILE A 516 -9.84 -24.28 0.41
C ILE A 516 -10.08 -25.74 0.78
N GLU A 517 -8.99 -26.50 0.89
CA GLU A 517 -9.00 -27.92 1.27
C GLU A 517 -9.30 -28.06 2.77
N SER A 518 -8.63 -27.26 3.60
CA SER A 518 -8.82 -27.31 5.04
C SER A 518 -8.51 -25.97 5.70
N THR A 519 -9.21 -25.69 6.79
CA THR A 519 -8.97 -24.55 7.67
C THR A 519 -8.83 -25.05 9.09
N LYS A 520 -7.82 -24.58 9.81
CA LYS A 520 -7.48 -25.02 11.17
C LYS A 520 -7.33 -23.83 12.11
N LEU A 521 -7.81 -24.01 13.33
CA LEU A 521 -7.58 -23.14 14.47
C LEU A 521 -6.49 -23.76 15.34
N TYR A 522 -5.44 -22.98 15.62
CA TYR A 522 -4.41 -23.31 16.59
C TYR A 522 -4.57 -22.42 17.81
N TYR A 523 -4.55 -22.99 19.01
CA TYR A 523 -4.71 -22.21 20.23
C TYR A 523 -3.98 -22.80 21.44
N ARG A 524 -3.66 -21.94 22.41
CA ARG A 524 -3.09 -22.34 23.70
C ARG A 524 -3.42 -21.32 24.79
N THR A 525 -3.40 -21.73 26.04
CA THR A 525 -3.44 -20.79 27.16
C THR A 525 -2.08 -20.10 27.27
N LYS A 526 -2.07 -18.79 27.52
CA LYS A 526 -0.85 -17.99 27.65
C LYS A 526 0.11 -18.63 28.66
N GLY A 527 1.36 -18.83 28.25
CA GLY A 527 2.40 -19.48 29.04
C GLY A 527 2.58 -20.97 28.75
N GLN A 528 1.68 -21.61 28.01
CA GLN A 528 1.88 -22.95 27.47
C GLN A 528 2.79 -22.92 26.23
N SER A 529 3.59 -23.96 26.03
CA SER A 529 4.48 -24.07 24.86
C SER A 529 3.80 -24.73 23.66
N GLU A 530 2.94 -25.72 23.89
CA GLU A 530 2.31 -26.51 22.83
C GLU A 530 1.01 -25.87 22.33
N TRP A 531 0.79 -25.95 21.02
CA TRP A 531 -0.44 -25.52 20.37
C TRP A 531 -1.42 -26.69 20.26
N ASN A 532 -2.64 -26.49 20.73
CA ASN A 532 -3.76 -27.36 20.42
C ASN A 532 -4.25 -27.06 19.00
N GLU A 533 -4.73 -28.07 18.29
CA GLU A 533 -5.26 -27.96 16.93
C GLU A 533 -6.74 -28.34 16.90
N LYS A 534 -7.52 -27.59 16.12
CA LYS A 534 -8.93 -27.89 15.85
C LYS A 534 -9.26 -27.56 14.40
N ASN A 535 -9.99 -28.44 13.71
CA ASN A 535 -10.54 -28.12 12.40
C ASN A 535 -11.61 -27.02 12.52
N MET A 536 -11.57 -26.06 11.61
CA MET A 536 -12.70 -25.15 11.39
C MET A 536 -13.65 -25.79 10.40
N ASN A 537 -14.95 -25.80 10.73
CA ASN A 537 -15.98 -26.39 9.89
C ASN A 537 -16.45 -25.38 8.85
N ILE A 538 -16.86 -25.86 7.68
CA ILE A 538 -17.54 -25.02 6.69
C ILE A 538 -18.87 -24.59 7.29
N TYR A 539 -19.05 -23.29 7.49
CA TYR A 539 -20.32 -22.70 7.87
C TYR A 539 -21.21 -22.58 6.63
N ASP A 540 -20.74 -21.83 5.62
CA ASP A 540 -21.34 -21.77 4.28
C ASP A 540 -20.33 -21.16 3.28
N GLY A 541 -20.27 -21.71 2.07
CA GLY A 541 -19.32 -21.25 1.04
C GLY A 541 -17.87 -21.25 1.53
N ASN A 542 -17.24 -20.06 1.50
CA ASN A 542 -15.85 -19.84 1.93
C ASN A 542 -15.73 -19.40 3.41
N ILE A 543 -16.82 -19.49 4.16
CA ILE A 543 -16.87 -19.07 5.57
C ILE A 543 -16.74 -20.30 6.45
N TYR A 544 -15.81 -20.22 7.39
CA TYR A 544 -15.44 -21.29 8.31
C TYR A 544 -15.65 -20.84 9.75
N ASP A 545 -16.05 -21.75 10.63
CA ASP A 545 -16.12 -21.47 12.06
C ASP A 545 -15.55 -22.59 12.95
N ALA A 546 -15.13 -22.21 14.15
CA ALA A 546 -14.74 -23.14 15.20
C ALA A 546 -15.06 -22.59 16.58
N VAL A 547 -15.34 -23.47 17.53
CA VAL A 547 -15.48 -23.08 18.95
C VAL A 547 -14.11 -23.15 19.62
N LEU A 548 -13.61 -22.00 20.08
CA LEU A 548 -12.47 -21.89 20.97
C LEU A 548 -12.91 -22.22 22.40
N PRO A 549 -12.35 -23.25 23.06
CA PRO A 549 -12.76 -23.63 24.41
C PRO A 549 -12.27 -22.64 25.46
N ILE A 550 -13.11 -22.32 26.45
CA ILE A 550 -12.78 -21.49 27.60
C ILE A 550 -13.32 -22.08 28.90
N ASN A 551 -12.75 -21.69 30.05
CA ASN A 551 -13.33 -21.99 31.35
C ASN A 551 -14.03 -20.73 31.93
N PRO A 552 -15.35 -20.58 31.81
CA PRO A 552 -16.04 -19.33 32.13
C PRO A 552 -16.03 -18.98 33.62
N THR A 553 -15.60 -19.89 34.51
CA THR A 553 -15.58 -19.64 35.95
C THR A 553 -14.30 -18.95 36.44
N LEU A 554 -13.28 -18.79 35.58
CA LEU A 554 -12.03 -18.14 35.96
C LEU A 554 -12.24 -16.64 36.18
N GLU A 555 -11.43 -16.02 37.05
CA GLU A 555 -11.45 -14.56 37.24
C GLU A 555 -10.95 -13.84 35.99
N ALA A 556 -9.80 -14.27 35.47
CA ALA A 556 -9.25 -13.84 34.18
C ALA A 556 -8.25 -14.89 33.67
N ASP A 557 -8.24 -15.13 32.35
CA ASP A 557 -7.27 -15.95 31.65
C ASP A 557 -7.09 -15.43 30.21
N THR A 558 -6.02 -15.86 29.52
CA THR A 558 -5.68 -15.41 28.16
C THR A 558 -5.40 -16.59 27.24
N ILE A 559 -6.06 -16.61 26.09
CA ILE A 559 -5.78 -17.53 24.99
C ILE A 559 -4.99 -16.81 23.90
N GLU A 560 -3.97 -17.49 23.40
CA GLU A 560 -3.22 -17.13 22.20
C GLU A 560 -3.72 -18.04 21.07
N TYR A 561 -4.01 -17.49 19.89
CA TYR A 561 -4.51 -18.28 18.75
C TYR A 561 -4.11 -17.71 17.39
N TYR A 562 -4.12 -18.57 16.37
CA TYR A 562 -4.02 -18.20 14.97
C TYR A 562 -4.82 -19.16 14.09
N ILE A 563 -5.11 -18.74 12.87
CA ILE A 563 -5.84 -19.55 11.88
C ILE A 563 -4.87 -19.94 10.77
N SER A 564 -5.02 -21.15 10.24
CA SER A 564 -4.28 -21.64 9.08
C SER A 564 -5.27 -22.13 8.03
N ALA A 565 -5.03 -21.83 6.75
CA ALA A 565 -5.83 -22.34 5.64
C ALA A 565 -4.91 -22.93 4.57
N THR A 566 -5.29 -24.12 4.09
CA THR A 566 -4.61 -24.81 3.00
C THR A 566 -5.55 -24.88 1.81
N SER A 567 -5.09 -24.40 0.66
CA SER A 567 -5.81 -24.42 -0.61
C SER A 567 -5.77 -25.80 -1.27
N ASN A 568 -6.70 -26.08 -2.19
CA ASN A 568 -6.74 -27.35 -2.93
C ASN A 568 -5.53 -27.56 -3.85
N ASN A 569 -4.74 -26.52 -4.13
CA ASN A 569 -3.46 -26.63 -4.83
C ASN A 569 -2.23 -26.66 -3.88
N GLY A 570 -2.46 -26.87 -2.58
CA GLY A 570 -1.44 -27.19 -1.60
C GLY A 570 -0.72 -26.00 -0.96
N LYS A 571 -1.09 -24.75 -1.27
CA LYS A 571 -0.54 -23.57 -0.57
C LYS A 571 -1.20 -23.41 0.79
N THR A 572 -0.40 -23.26 1.84
CA THR A 572 -0.86 -22.98 3.21
C THR A 572 -0.41 -21.58 3.63
N ILE A 573 -1.35 -20.78 4.16
CA ILE A 573 -1.06 -19.47 4.77
C ILE A 573 -1.69 -19.43 6.16
N ASN A 574 -1.05 -18.67 7.07
CA ASN A 574 -1.56 -18.42 8.40
C ASN A 574 -2.08 -16.97 8.53
N LYS A 575 -2.98 -16.74 9.49
CA LYS A 575 -3.44 -15.43 9.92
C LYS A 575 -3.26 -15.30 11.45
N PRO A 576 -2.38 -14.40 11.93
CA PRO A 576 -1.50 -13.53 11.14
C PRO A 576 -0.42 -14.33 10.36
N ILE A 577 0.14 -13.75 9.30
CA ILE A 577 1.13 -14.41 8.43
C ILE A 577 2.39 -14.86 9.17
N THR A 578 2.71 -14.19 10.28
CA THR A 578 3.85 -14.47 11.16
C THR A 578 3.63 -15.63 12.13
N ALA A 579 2.46 -16.27 12.13
CA ALA A 579 2.21 -17.40 13.01
C ALA A 579 3.13 -18.60 12.69
N PRO A 580 3.59 -19.35 13.71
CA PRO A 580 3.16 -19.29 15.13
C PRO A 580 3.89 -18.25 15.99
N LYS A 581 4.84 -17.47 15.44
CA LYS A 581 5.57 -16.44 16.19
C LYS A 581 4.66 -15.26 16.53
N GLY A 582 3.80 -14.87 15.59
CA GLY A 582 2.70 -13.94 15.80
C GLY A 582 1.39 -14.66 16.05
N PHE A 583 0.52 -14.07 16.86
CA PHE A 583 -0.79 -14.63 17.20
C PHE A 583 -1.72 -13.54 17.71
N TYR A 584 -3.02 -13.83 17.67
CA TYR A 584 -4.03 -13.04 18.35
C TYR A 584 -4.10 -13.41 19.83
N THR A 585 -4.42 -12.42 20.67
CA THR A 585 -4.68 -12.62 22.10
C THR A 585 -6.14 -12.34 22.41
N PHE A 586 -6.77 -13.26 23.15
CA PHE A 586 -8.14 -13.16 23.63
C PHE A 586 -8.18 -13.33 25.15
N VAL A 587 -8.71 -12.34 25.87
CA VAL A 587 -8.76 -12.32 27.34
C VAL A 587 -10.18 -12.59 27.83
N TYR A 588 -10.39 -13.53 28.75
CA TYR A 588 -11.74 -13.90 29.22
C TYR A 588 -11.79 -14.16 30.72
N GLY A 589 -12.96 -13.98 31.33
CA GLY A 589 -13.20 -14.31 32.74
C GLY A 589 -14.28 -13.46 33.40
N THR A 590 -14.63 -13.79 34.63
CA THR A 590 -15.73 -13.14 35.39
C THR A 590 -15.39 -11.70 35.78
N GLN A 591 -14.09 -11.37 35.92
CA GLN A 591 -13.58 -10.06 36.31
C GLN A 591 -12.91 -9.31 35.14
N VAL A 592 -12.96 -9.84 33.92
CA VAL A 592 -12.42 -9.16 32.75
C VAL A 592 -13.31 -7.97 32.39
N GLN A 593 -12.70 -6.80 32.31
CA GLN A 593 -13.36 -5.57 31.85
C GLN A 593 -12.71 -5.14 30.54
N GLY A 594 -13.51 -4.57 29.64
CA GLY A 594 -12.97 -3.97 28.43
C GLY A 594 -12.02 -2.83 28.74
N ASN A 595 -10.85 -2.85 28.10
CA ASN A 595 -10.07 -1.64 27.96
C ASN A 595 -10.69 -0.85 26.80
N GLY A 596 -11.16 0.38 27.04
CA GLY A 596 -12.01 1.17 26.14
C GLY A 596 -11.52 1.34 24.68
N ASP A 597 -10.29 0.95 24.38
CA ASP A 597 -9.71 0.88 23.04
C ASP A 597 -10.26 -0.28 22.17
N TYR A 598 -10.77 -1.35 22.77
CA TYR A 598 -11.31 -2.52 22.07
C TYR A 598 -12.73 -2.83 22.56
N ILE A 599 -13.71 -2.83 21.65
CA ILE A 599 -15.05 -3.35 21.96
C ILE A 599 -14.91 -4.86 22.17
N GLY A 600 -15.32 -5.35 23.33
CA GLY A 600 -15.44 -6.78 23.59
C GLY A 600 -16.83 -7.26 23.26
N ILE A 601 -17.06 -8.55 23.50
CA ILE A 601 -18.39 -9.14 23.39
C ILE A 601 -19.18 -8.71 24.63
N ASP A 602 -19.61 -7.44 24.67
CA ASP A 602 -20.58 -6.98 25.66
C ASP A 602 -21.97 -7.44 25.23
N CYS A 603 -22.59 -8.27 26.06
CA CYS A 603 -24.05 -8.40 26.13
C CYS A 603 -24.78 -8.75 24.81
N MET A 604 -24.18 -9.54 23.93
CA MET A 604 -24.88 -9.95 22.70
C MET A 604 -25.86 -11.08 22.99
N GLU A 605 -27.12 -10.92 22.57
CA GLU A 605 -28.03 -12.06 22.38
C GLU A 605 -27.33 -13.05 21.44
N ASP A 606 -27.21 -14.33 21.83
CA ASP A 606 -26.61 -15.36 20.97
C ASP A 606 -27.45 -15.50 19.70
N ILE A 607 -26.98 -14.93 18.58
CA ILE A 607 -27.72 -14.89 17.32
C ILE A 607 -27.95 -16.30 16.79
N LYS A 608 -27.09 -17.26 17.17
CA LYS A 608 -27.25 -18.67 16.80
C LYS A 608 -28.41 -19.34 17.55
N THR A 609 -28.95 -18.72 18.60
CA THR A 609 -30.17 -19.16 19.29
C THR A 609 -31.45 -18.52 18.76
N ILE A 610 -31.34 -17.49 17.92
CA ILE A 610 -32.50 -16.87 17.26
C ILE A 610 -32.88 -17.73 16.06
N GLU A 611 -34.16 -18.14 16.02
CA GLU A 611 -34.71 -18.81 14.85
C GLU A 611 -34.85 -17.81 13.70
N LEU A 612 -34.00 -17.97 12.68
CA LEU A 612 -34.08 -17.23 11.42
C LEU A 612 -34.69 -18.13 10.35
N GLY A 613 -35.76 -17.67 9.70
CA GLY A 613 -36.40 -18.37 8.60
C GLY A 613 -35.50 -18.49 7.35
N GLU A 614 -36.12 -18.77 6.22
CA GLU A 614 -35.44 -18.74 4.91
C GLU A 614 -35.82 -17.49 4.15
N PHE A 615 -34.88 -16.98 3.34
CA PHE A 615 -35.15 -15.88 2.44
C PHE A 615 -36.15 -16.31 1.36
N PHE A 616 -37.19 -15.50 1.16
CA PHE A 616 -38.20 -15.71 0.12
C PHE A 616 -38.64 -14.36 -0.49
N PRO A 617 -38.71 -14.23 -1.83
CA PRO A 617 -38.26 -15.20 -2.82
C PRO A 617 -36.73 -15.36 -2.82
N ASN A 618 -36.25 -16.58 -3.08
CA ASN A 618 -34.84 -16.90 -3.30
C ASN A 618 -34.76 -18.03 -4.35
N PRO A 619 -34.34 -17.76 -5.60
CA PRO A 619 -33.69 -16.53 -6.07
C PRO A 619 -34.55 -15.26 -6.04
N ALA A 620 -33.91 -14.13 -5.76
CA ALA A 620 -34.51 -12.81 -5.62
C ALA A 620 -34.29 -11.97 -6.89
N GLN A 621 -35.31 -11.23 -7.33
CA GLN A 621 -35.18 -10.28 -8.46
C GLN A 621 -35.05 -8.83 -7.99
N ASN A 622 -35.94 -8.35 -7.13
CA ASN A 622 -35.97 -6.95 -6.68
C ASN A 622 -35.81 -6.81 -5.17
N SER A 623 -36.36 -7.75 -4.41
CA SER A 623 -36.16 -7.87 -2.97
C SER A 623 -36.31 -9.32 -2.52
N THR A 624 -35.85 -9.59 -1.30
CA THR A 624 -36.05 -10.86 -0.59
C THR A 624 -36.25 -10.60 0.88
N LYS A 625 -37.08 -11.42 1.53
CA LYS A 625 -37.48 -11.23 2.92
C LYS A 625 -37.22 -12.49 3.72
N ILE A 626 -36.79 -12.33 4.97
CA ILE A 626 -36.64 -13.41 5.95
C ILE A 626 -37.53 -13.14 7.15
N GLU A 627 -38.21 -14.17 7.64
CA GLU A 627 -39.02 -14.11 8.85
C GLU A 627 -38.16 -14.40 10.10
N ILE A 628 -38.52 -13.77 11.20
CA ILE A 628 -37.91 -13.90 12.53
C ILE A 628 -39.07 -14.27 13.47
N PRO A 629 -39.46 -15.57 13.54
CA PRO A 629 -40.75 -15.98 14.09
C PRO A 629 -41.00 -15.54 15.54
N GLN A 630 -39.94 -15.45 16.35
CA GLN A 630 -40.03 -15.03 17.75
C GLN A 630 -39.84 -13.52 17.96
N GLY A 631 -39.57 -12.78 16.88
CA GLY A 631 -39.11 -11.39 16.92
C GLY A 631 -37.67 -11.27 17.46
N ALA A 632 -36.94 -10.27 16.98
CA ALA A 632 -35.60 -9.96 17.52
C ALA A 632 -35.71 -9.50 18.99
N LYS A 633 -34.91 -10.05 19.91
CA LYS A 633 -34.98 -9.64 21.33
C LYS A 633 -34.06 -8.46 21.64
N SER A 634 -33.04 -8.24 20.81
CA SER A 634 -32.19 -7.04 20.78
C SER A 634 -32.11 -6.44 19.37
N GLU A 635 -31.35 -5.34 19.24
CA GLU A 635 -30.86 -4.89 17.95
C GLU A 635 -29.91 -5.96 17.37
N ILE A 636 -30.02 -6.24 16.07
CA ILE A 636 -29.17 -7.20 15.36
C ILE A 636 -28.57 -6.49 14.14
N PRO A 637 -27.26 -6.23 14.12
CA PRO A 637 -26.57 -5.75 12.92
C PRO A 637 -26.74 -6.75 11.77
N VAL A 638 -26.93 -6.23 10.55
CA VAL A 638 -27.02 -7.06 9.34
C VAL A 638 -26.09 -6.53 8.27
N LYS A 639 -25.27 -7.41 7.70
CA LYS A 639 -24.41 -7.11 6.55
C LYS A 639 -24.72 -8.01 5.37
N VAL A 640 -24.71 -7.45 4.16
CA VAL A 640 -24.77 -8.24 2.92
C VAL A 640 -23.39 -8.22 2.30
N ILE A 641 -22.80 -9.40 2.10
CA ILE A 641 -21.49 -9.56 1.47
C ILE A 641 -21.58 -10.31 0.14
N ASN A 642 -20.64 -10.04 -0.75
CA ASN A 642 -20.45 -10.82 -1.97
C ASN A 642 -19.47 -12.00 -1.76
N LEU A 643 -19.24 -12.79 -2.81
CA LEU A 643 -18.29 -13.93 -2.82
C LEU A 643 -16.86 -13.56 -2.40
N LYS A 644 -16.48 -12.31 -2.57
CA LYS A 644 -15.16 -11.78 -2.26
C LYS A 644 -15.02 -11.34 -0.80
N GLY A 645 -16.11 -11.30 -0.04
CA GLY A 645 -16.12 -10.80 1.34
C GLY A 645 -16.36 -9.29 1.44
N GLN A 646 -16.62 -8.61 0.32
CA GLN A 646 -16.90 -7.18 0.32
C GLN A 646 -18.30 -6.90 0.86
N VAL A 647 -18.43 -5.93 1.77
CA VAL A 647 -19.71 -5.50 2.34
C VAL A 647 -20.42 -4.54 1.39
N LEU A 648 -21.56 -4.97 0.85
CA LEU A 648 -22.36 -4.20 -0.11
C LEU A 648 -23.49 -3.39 0.54
N ALA A 649 -23.95 -3.82 1.71
CA ALA A 649 -24.99 -3.13 2.45
C ALA A 649 -24.84 -3.41 3.95
N ASN A 650 -25.17 -2.40 4.76
CA ASN A 650 -25.30 -2.52 6.22
C ASN A 650 -26.73 -2.11 6.60
N SER A 651 -27.31 -2.81 7.57
CA SER A 651 -28.62 -2.53 8.14
C SER A 651 -28.67 -2.98 9.59
N THR A 652 -29.80 -2.74 10.24
CA THR A 652 -30.08 -3.20 11.61
C THR A 652 -31.50 -3.71 11.68
N ILE A 653 -31.67 -4.89 12.25
CA ILE A 653 -32.99 -5.38 12.68
C ILE A 653 -33.23 -4.83 14.08
N HIS A 654 -34.33 -4.13 14.25
CA HIS A 654 -34.68 -3.51 15.51
C HIS A 654 -35.34 -4.50 16.47
N LYS A 655 -35.20 -4.26 17.77
CA LYS A 655 -35.89 -5.06 18.78
C LYS A 655 -37.40 -5.15 18.52
N GLY A 656 -37.94 -6.37 18.56
CA GLY A 656 -39.35 -6.68 18.32
C GLY A 656 -39.71 -6.86 16.84
N GLN A 657 -38.78 -6.59 15.92
CA GLN A 657 -38.99 -6.80 14.49
C GLN A 657 -39.08 -8.30 14.18
N THR A 658 -40.16 -8.71 13.51
CA THR A 658 -40.46 -10.11 13.19
C THR A 658 -40.06 -10.52 11.78
N SER A 659 -39.49 -9.59 10.98
CA SER A 659 -39.00 -9.91 9.66
C SER A 659 -38.05 -8.84 9.12
N PHE A 660 -37.20 -9.20 8.17
CA PHE A 660 -36.21 -8.32 7.56
C PHE A 660 -36.23 -8.44 6.04
N GLU A 661 -36.22 -7.32 5.32
CA GLU A 661 -36.26 -7.27 3.86
C GLU A 661 -34.99 -6.63 3.30
N ILE A 662 -34.45 -7.23 2.24
CA ILE A 662 -33.29 -6.75 1.51
C ILE A 662 -33.73 -6.32 0.11
N ASN A 663 -33.41 -5.08 -0.27
CA ASN A 663 -33.55 -4.64 -1.64
C ASN A 663 -32.37 -5.15 -2.48
N THR A 664 -32.64 -6.02 -3.43
CA THR A 664 -31.65 -6.60 -4.34
C THR A 664 -31.67 -5.94 -5.73
N SER A 665 -32.44 -4.85 -5.91
CA SER A 665 -32.68 -4.21 -7.21
C SER A 665 -31.40 -3.72 -7.89
N SER A 666 -30.43 -3.20 -7.12
CA SER A 666 -29.12 -2.74 -7.61
C SER A 666 -28.04 -3.83 -7.65
N MET A 667 -28.30 -5.01 -7.09
CA MET A 667 -27.34 -6.10 -7.01
C MET A 667 -27.26 -6.84 -8.35
N ARG A 668 -26.07 -7.31 -8.74
CA ARG A 668 -25.91 -8.14 -9.96
C ARG A 668 -26.41 -9.56 -9.72
N SER A 669 -26.62 -10.33 -10.79
CA SER A 669 -26.89 -11.77 -10.65
C SER A 669 -25.72 -12.46 -9.95
N GLY A 670 -25.99 -13.28 -8.94
CA GLY A 670 -24.94 -13.94 -8.18
C GLY A 670 -25.35 -14.45 -6.81
N ASN A 671 -24.39 -15.07 -6.11
CA ASN A 671 -24.53 -15.50 -4.73
C ASN A 671 -24.07 -14.40 -3.77
N TYR A 672 -24.83 -14.20 -2.71
CA TYR A 672 -24.51 -13.27 -1.63
C TYR A 672 -24.82 -13.91 -0.28
N TRP A 673 -24.17 -13.41 0.78
CA TRP A 673 -24.38 -13.86 2.15
C TRP A 673 -24.84 -12.72 3.01
N VAL A 674 -25.86 -12.99 3.80
CA VAL A 674 -26.43 -12.08 4.78
C VAL A 674 -25.95 -12.53 6.15
N ILE A 675 -25.13 -11.71 6.78
CA ILE A 675 -24.56 -11.93 8.10
C ILE A 675 -25.44 -11.19 9.11
N PHE A 676 -26.04 -11.93 10.02
CA PHE A 676 -26.79 -11.42 11.17
C PHE A 676 -25.89 -11.48 12.40
N GLY A 677 -25.80 -10.38 13.14
CA GLY A 677 -24.88 -10.24 14.26
C GLY A 677 -23.51 -9.72 13.84
N GLU A 678 -22.55 -9.81 14.77
CA GLU A 678 -21.20 -9.28 14.61
C GLU A 678 -20.19 -10.06 15.46
N ASN A 679 -18.90 -9.84 15.21
CA ASN A 679 -17.79 -10.49 15.88
C ASN A 679 -17.84 -12.03 15.74
N THR A 680 -17.93 -12.72 16.87
CA THR A 680 -17.99 -14.18 17.00
C THR A 680 -19.40 -14.72 16.91
N ASN A 681 -20.38 -13.85 17.11
CA ASN A 681 -21.76 -14.20 17.31
C ASN A 681 -22.53 -13.85 16.05
N VAL A 682 -22.32 -14.66 15.02
CA VAL A 682 -22.91 -14.47 13.70
C VAL A 682 -23.75 -15.67 13.27
N SER A 683 -24.84 -15.38 12.57
CA SER A 683 -25.62 -16.35 11.80
C SER A 683 -25.62 -15.91 10.34
N ILE A 684 -25.51 -16.84 9.40
CA ILE A 684 -25.33 -16.50 7.98
C ILE A 684 -26.39 -17.20 7.14
N LYS A 685 -27.01 -16.46 6.23
CA LYS A 685 -27.98 -16.98 5.25
C LYS A 685 -27.56 -16.59 3.85
N LYS A 686 -27.75 -17.50 2.90
CA LYS A 686 -27.43 -17.28 1.49
C LYS A 686 -28.62 -16.71 0.73
N ILE A 687 -28.38 -15.71 -0.11
CA ILE A 687 -29.33 -15.22 -1.11
C ILE A 687 -28.73 -15.36 -2.51
N VAL A 688 -29.57 -15.71 -3.48
CA VAL A 688 -29.24 -15.76 -4.90
C VAL A 688 -30.00 -14.63 -5.58
N VAL A 689 -29.31 -13.75 -6.30
CA VAL A 689 -29.94 -12.69 -7.10
C VAL A 689 -29.95 -13.11 -8.56
N VAL A 690 -31.06 -12.88 -9.26
CA VAL A 690 -31.23 -13.10 -10.70
C VAL A 690 -31.81 -11.85 -11.35
N LYS A 691 -31.15 -11.34 -12.40
CA LYS A 691 -31.54 -10.15 -13.16
C LYS A 691 -31.95 -10.48 -14.58
#